data_AF-A0A2T2RGZ2-F1
#
_entry.id   AF-A0A2T2RGZ2-F1
#
_cell.length_a   1.000
_cell.length_b   1.000
_cell.length_c   1.000
_cell.angle_alpha   90.00
_cell.angle_beta   90.00
_cell.angle_gamma   90.00
#
_symmetry.space_group_name_H-M   'P 1'
#
loop_
_entity.id
_entity.type
_entity.pdbx_description
1 polymer ?
#
loop_
_entity_poly.entity_id
_entity_poly.type
_entity_poly.pdbx_seq_one_letter_code
_entity_poly.pdbx_strand_id
1 'polypeptide(L)'
;MSAVFWNTKSFNRVINSSLTSPGPNQNDFNKYQITKEDRSSIPLLNLDETPIATELLFSKNNGNFVSNLSRFNLSVESNNQLVNPSSIQPLLNSDRAAIDDFFIPEIANPKEVNVSPLPSKTPNLGDASFGKISRESLATSADQLIQNVGSTTSQAKTATNADIVTNQFGFTGDDVTIGVISDSFNSQGGASSDIASGDLPSDVNVLSDLQQGGTDEGRAMLQLIHDVAPDANLAFHTAAGGKVNFAQGILELAQAGADIIVDDVAYLNEPFFQDGIISQAIDQVTEQGVTYFSAAGNSGRQSYQSEFRPSGQVFDLGNFRLEAHDFDPSSRTDLFQELTIPQGEQVKLSFQWDKPFPNLSGGKGAQNDVDIFLLNEDKTDVIAGSFEANQGKNPLEIFSFTNDSSVVGNTFNLAIGKTLDSESPDLMKYIGFGNLSIEEFDTNSSTIFGHANAEGAISVGAAAFTDTPAFGTNPPQVEEFSSTGGTPIQFDNQGNRLQEVEVRKNPDIVAPDGTNTTFFGKDIPADSDSNPNFFGTSAAAPHAAATAALLKEADPSLTPAQIENLLETTAIDMDDPSTSEFDTGFDLVTGQGLIQADEALSALESNQQPLAASESLTLDVDDNGDAQALTDGVLIARYLFGLRGEGLVNNAVAPDAARDSADAIESYLSQAESSFLDVDGNGKVKGETDGFLTLRFLLGRQGNQLVDNVIGEDATRHSGEEVQNYLEQFLPEGDIV
;
A
#
# COMPACT_ATOMS: atom_id res chain seq x y z
N MET A 1 -51.91 -19.81 48.93
CA MET A 1 -52.38 -21.00 49.67
C MET A 1 -51.60 -22.20 49.17
N SER A 2 -50.93 -22.90 50.09
CA SER A 2 -50.47 -24.30 50.09
C SER A 2 -49.74 -24.85 48.84
N ALA A 3 -48.42 -25.06 48.80
CA ALA A 3 -47.54 -25.92 49.61
C ALA A 3 -47.63 -27.45 49.31
N VAL A 4 -46.45 -28.06 49.15
CA VAL A 4 -45.98 -29.36 49.71
C VAL A 4 -45.58 -30.53 48.77
N PHE A 5 -44.25 -30.73 48.71
CA PHE A 5 -43.38 -31.94 48.87
C PHE A 5 -43.33 -33.17 47.91
N TRP A 6 -42.08 -33.42 47.45
CA TRP A 6 -41.21 -34.64 47.49
C TRP A 6 -41.71 -36.02 47.02
N ASN A 7 -40.89 -36.78 46.26
CA ASN A 7 -39.90 -37.75 46.78
C ASN A 7 -39.11 -38.50 45.68
N THR A 8 -38.06 -39.19 46.13
CA THR A 8 -36.85 -39.72 45.49
C THR A 8 -36.86 -41.23 45.22
N LYS A 9 -35.97 -41.72 44.31
CA LYS A 9 -34.95 -42.81 44.48
C LYS A 9 -34.79 -43.83 43.33
N SER A 10 -33.57 -43.83 42.76
CA SER A 10 -32.55 -44.92 42.67
C SER A 10 -32.84 -46.24 41.92
N PHE A 11 -31.91 -46.68 41.04
CA PHE A 11 -31.14 -47.94 41.17
C PHE A 11 -30.03 -48.09 40.09
N ASN A 12 -28.87 -48.66 40.48
CA ASN A 12 -27.64 -48.95 39.71
C ASN A 12 -27.42 -50.49 39.64
N ARG A 13 -26.90 -51.07 38.54
CA ARG A 13 -25.79 -52.09 38.54
C ARG A 13 -25.34 -52.63 37.15
N VAL A 14 -24.04 -52.46 36.83
CA VAL A 14 -22.90 -53.38 36.44
C VAL A 14 -23.25 -54.68 35.65
N ILE A 15 -22.55 -55.17 34.59
CA ILE A 15 -21.18 -55.77 34.51
C ILE A 15 -20.61 -55.85 33.06
N ASN A 16 -19.26 -55.68 32.97
CA ASN A 16 -18.26 -55.89 31.88
C ASN A 16 -18.29 -57.22 31.08
N SER A 17 -17.76 -57.21 29.84
CA SER A 17 -16.62 -58.07 29.40
C SER A 17 -16.12 -57.86 27.94
N SER A 18 -14.81 -57.57 27.82
CA SER A 18 -13.79 -58.08 26.86
C SER A 18 -13.89 -57.93 25.32
N LEU A 19 -12.98 -57.09 24.79
CA LEU A 19 -11.98 -57.29 23.70
C LEU A 19 -12.23 -58.34 22.59
N THR A 20 -12.17 -57.91 21.32
CA THR A 20 -11.13 -58.25 20.30
C THR A 20 -11.46 -57.60 18.94
N SER A 21 -10.48 -56.92 18.32
CA SER A 21 -10.44 -56.55 16.89
C SER A 21 -9.84 -57.72 16.07
N PRO A 22 -10.15 -57.88 14.76
CA PRO A 22 -9.47 -57.13 13.69
C PRO A 22 -10.37 -56.72 12.49
N GLY A 23 -10.03 -55.63 11.80
CA GLY A 23 -10.58 -55.29 10.46
C GLY A 23 -9.85 -56.03 9.33
N PRO A 24 -9.92 -55.57 8.06
CA PRO A 24 -10.95 -54.79 7.36
C PRO A 24 -11.49 -55.57 6.15
N ASN A 25 -12.56 -55.10 5.47
CA ASN A 25 -12.80 -55.46 4.07
C ASN A 25 -13.69 -54.44 3.34
N GLN A 26 -13.30 -54.21 2.08
CA GLN A 26 -13.86 -53.35 1.05
C GLN A 26 -15.29 -53.73 0.61
N ASN A 27 -15.91 -52.77 -0.09
CA ASN A 27 -17.06 -52.87 -1.01
C ASN A 27 -18.45 -52.91 -0.37
N ASP A 28 -19.17 -51.77 -0.45
CA ASP A 28 -20.45 -51.72 -1.18
C ASP A 28 -20.94 -50.27 -1.31
N PHE A 29 -20.68 -49.69 -2.48
CA PHE A 29 -21.46 -48.59 -3.03
C PHE A 29 -22.80 -49.14 -3.54
N ASN A 30 -23.83 -48.27 -3.51
CA ASN A 30 -25.17 -48.42 -4.04
C ASN A 30 -26.22 -49.08 -3.14
N LYS A 31 -26.97 -48.22 -2.44
CA LYS A 31 -28.43 -48.09 -2.57
C LYS A 31 -28.89 -46.97 -1.65
N TYR A 32 -29.52 -45.93 -2.20
CA TYR A 32 -30.83 -45.39 -1.79
C TYR A 32 -31.05 -44.07 -2.55
N GLN A 33 -31.75 -44.17 -3.68
CA GLN A 33 -32.50 -43.05 -4.23
C GLN A 33 -33.70 -42.81 -3.32
N ILE A 34 -33.90 -41.58 -2.86
CA ILE A 34 -35.20 -41.10 -2.39
C ILE A 34 -35.48 -39.73 -3.04
N THR A 35 -36.69 -39.64 -3.57
CA THR A 35 -37.28 -38.61 -4.41
C THR A 35 -37.72 -37.36 -3.65
N LYS A 36 -37.75 -36.26 -4.39
CA LYS A 36 -38.26 -34.92 -4.06
C LYS A 36 -39.79 -34.91 -4.01
N GLU A 37 -40.40 -34.43 -2.93
CA GLU A 37 -41.68 -33.66 -2.95
C GLU A 37 -42.12 -33.17 -1.54
N ASP A 38 -42.47 -31.88 -1.51
CA ASP A 38 -43.33 -31.12 -0.61
C ASP A 38 -43.06 -30.99 0.89
N ARG A 39 -42.70 -29.76 1.30
CA ARG A 39 -43.58 -28.91 2.14
C ARG A 39 -43.10 -27.47 2.23
N SER A 40 -43.90 -26.57 1.68
CA SER A 40 -43.97 -25.16 2.06
C SER A 40 -44.87 -24.97 3.29
N SER A 41 -44.57 -23.91 4.06
CA SER A 41 -45.44 -23.10 4.95
C SER A 41 -45.16 -23.06 6.48
N ILE A 42 -44.93 -21.80 6.94
CA ILE A 42 -45.09 -21.12 8.25
C ILE A 42 -43.98 -21.27 9.34
N PRO A 43 -43.69 -20.26 10.21
CA PRO A 43 -43.03 -18.95 10.00
C PRO A 43 -41.74 -18.76 10.86
N LEU A 44 -41.04 -17.63 10.63
CA LEU A 44 -39.96 -17.04 11.44
C LEU A 44 -40.12 -17.19 12.97
N LEU A 45 -39.05 -17.67 13.62
CA LEU A 45 -38.78 -17.44 15.05
C LEU A 45 -37.25 -17.41 15.26
N ASN A 46 -36.74 -16.21 15.55
CA ASN A 46 -35.41 -15.96 16.12
C ASN A 46 -35.26 -16.74 17.43
N LEU A 47 -34.19 -17.52 17.55
CA LEU A 47 -33.58 -17.84 18.83
C LEU A 47 -32.06 -17.94 18.63
N ASP A 48 -31.39 -17.00 19.29
CA ASP A 48 -29.95 -16.91 19.49
C ASP A 48 -29.36 -18.10 20.26
N GLU A 49 -28.08 -18.34 19.94
CA GLU A 49 -26.99 -18.81 20.81
C GLU A 49 -27.04 -20.24 21.41
N THR A 50 -26.19 -21.11 20.84
CA THR A 50 -25.23 -21.95 21.60
C THR A 50 -24.24 -22.61 20.64
N PRO A 51 -22.91 -22.35 20.73
CA PRO A 51 -21.93 -23.06 19.89
C PRO A 51 -21.64 -24.45 20.45
N ILE A 52 -21.89 -25.47 19.63
CA ILE A 52 -21.39 -26.83 19.83
C ILE A 52 -19.95 -26.88 19.30
N ALA A 53 -19.02 -27.17 20.19
CA ALA A 53 -17.63 -27.42 19.86
C ALA A 53 -17.49 -28.61 18.90
N THR A 54 -16.67 -28.47 17.86
CA THR A 54 -16.10 -29.60 17.10
C THR A 54 -14.58 -29.41 17.03
N GLU A 55 -13.86 -30.35 17.62
CA GLU A 55 -12.40 -30.44 17.74
C GLU A 55 -11.71 -30.66 16.38
N LEU A 56 -10.59 -29.96 16.21
CA LEU A 56 -9.48 -30.30 15.32
C LEU A 56 -8.82 -31.61 15.75
N LEU A 57 -8.68 -32.53 14.81
CA LEU A 57 -7.84 -33.72 14.91
C LEU A 57 -6.49 -33.45 14.25
N PHE A 58 -5.42 -33.20 15.02
CA PHE A 58 -4.07 -33.55 14.59
C PHE A 58 -3.24 -34.19 15.71
N SER A 59 -2.53 -35.23 15.27
CA SER A 59 -1.66 -36.24 15.89
C SER A 59 -1.23 -36.13 17.36
N LYS A 60 -1.40 -37.27 18.06
CA LYS A 60 -0.68 -37.64 19.28
C LYS A 60 0.79 -37.90 18.98
N ASN A 61 1.68 -37.30 19.77
CA ASN A 61 2.76 -38.04 20.42
C ASN A 61 3.05 -37.48 21.81
N ASN A 62 3.26 -38.39 22.75
CA ASN A 62 3.10 -38.23 24.20
C ASN A 62 4.29 -37.56 24.90
N GLY A 63 4.02 -36.81 25.97
CA GLY A 63 5.05 -36.46 26.95
C GLY A 63 4.62 -35.51 28.07
N ASN A 64 3.84 -36.01 29.04
CA ASN A 64 3.65 -35.54 30.44
C ASN A 64 4.20 -34.16 30.87
N PHE A 65 3.36 -33.28 31.44
CA PHE A 65 3.26 -33.02 32.91
C PHE A 65 2.36 -31.80 33.23
N VAL A 66 1.32 -32.07 34.03
CA VAL A 66 0.83 -31.33 35.21
C VAL A 66 0.46 -29.83 35.13
N SER A 67 -0.83 -29.63 35.40
CA SER A 67 -1.57 -28.43 35.79
C SER A 67 -0.90 -27.45 36.77
N ASN A 68 -1.12 -26.15 36.53
CA ASN A 68 -1.56 -25.20 37.57
C ASN A 68 -2.21 -23.96 36.92
N LEU A 69 -3.54 -23.86 37.03
CA LEU A 69 -4.30 -22.64 36.75
C LEU A 69 -4.35 -21.81 38.03
N SER A 70 -3.69 -20.65 38.04
CA SER A 70 -3.94 -19.57 38.99
C SER A 70 -4.55 -18.39 38.25
N ARG A 71 -5.78 -18.06 38.66
CA ARG A 71 -6.59 -16.92 38.21
C ARG A 71 -5.87 -15.59 38.49
N PHE A 72 -5.89 -14.68 37.53
CA PHE A 72 -5.76 -13.24 37.77
C PHE A 72 -7.00 -12.51 37.22
N ASN A 73 -7.66 -11.78 38.12
CA ASN A 73 -8.69 -10.79 37.81
C ASN A 73 -7.99 -9.45 37.54
N LEU A 74 -8.40 -8.73 36.51
CA LEU A 74 -8.13 -7.29 36.36
C LEU A 74 -9.47 -6.57 36.16
N SER A 75 -9.79 -5.71 37.13
CA SER A 75 -10.84 -4.71 37.08
C SER A 75 -10.22 -3.39 36.63
N VAL A 76 -10.75 -2.78 35.58
CA VAL A 76 -10.39 -1.41 35.17
C VAL A 76 -11.53 -0.48 35.58
N GLU A 77 -11.22 0.48 36.46
CA GLU A 77 -12.06 1.63 36.78
C GLU A 77 -11.86 2.72 35.72
N SER A 78 -12.99 3.24 35.24
CA SER A 78 -13.11 4.32 34.25
C SER A 78 -12.82 5.70 34.85
N ASN A 79 -12.15 6.59 34.11
CA ASN A 79 -12.35 8.04 34.21
C ASN A 79 -12.10 8.76 32.87
N ASN A 80 -13.17 8.81 32.09
CA ASN A 80 -13.67 9.86 31.18
C ASN A 80 -12.86 11.17 31.00
N GLN A 81 -12.33 11.38 29.80
CA GLN A 81 -12.41 12.62 29.01
C GLN A 81 -12.58 12.18 27.53
N LEU A 82 -13.83 12.07 27.08
CA LEU A 82 -14.20 11.69 25.72
C LEU A 82 -14.19 12.94 24.81
N VAL A 83 -13.28 12.97 23.85
CA VAL A 83 -13.50 13.62 22.56
C VAL A 83 -14.01 12.52 21.62
N ASN A 84 -15.03 12.83 20.83
CA ASN A 84 -15.98 11.89 20.25
C ASN A 84 -15.57 11.49 18.81
N PRO A 85 -15.14 10.24 18.52
CA PRO A 85 -14.90 9.78 17.14
C PRO A 85 -16.16 9.07 16.63
N SER A 86 -17.07 9.82 16.01
CA SER A 86 -18.38 9.31 15.57
C SER A 86 -18.45 8.83 14.12
N SER A 87 -17.34 8.49 13.46
CA SER A 87 -17.34 7.95 12.08
C SER A 87 -17.05 6.46 11.97
N ILE A 88 -16.44 5.79 12.97
CA ILE A 88 -15.96 4.40 12.82
C ILE A 88 -16.74 3.37 13.68
N GLN A 89 -17.42 3.82 14.74
CA GLN A 89 -18.11 2.95 15.70
C GLN A 89 -19.22 2.01 15.15
N PRO A 90 -19.98 2.33 14.07
CA PRO A 90 -21.03 1.42 13.59
C PRO A 90 -20.51 0.13 12.92
N LEU A 91 -19.24 0.07 12.51
CA LEU A 91 -18.64 -1.08 11.81
C LEU A 91 -18.25 -2.23 12.76
N LEU A 92 -18.26 -1.98 14.07
CA LEU A 92 -17.68 -2.86 15.10
C LEU A 92 -18.45 -4.16 15.40
N ASN A 93 -19.65 -4.37 14.84
CA ASN A 93 -20.52 -5.50 15.23
C ASN A 93 -20.64 -6.63 14.20
N SER A 94 -20.06 -6.53 13.00
CA SER A 94 -20.18 -7.55 11.95
C SER A 94 -18.94 -8.42 11.71
N ASP A 95 -17.74 -7.99 12.13
CA ASP A 95 -16.48 -8.71 11.84
C ASP A 95 -16.14 -9.85 12.80
N ARG A 96 -17.13 -10.40 13.51
CA ARG A 96 -16.94 -11.54 14.43
C ARG A 96 -17.13 -12.93 13.80
N ALA A 97 -17.27 -13.01 12.48
CA ALA A 97 -17.19 -14.29 11.78
C ALA A 97 -15.72 -14.60 11.49
N ALA A 98 -15.20 -15.65 12.11
CA ALA A 98 -13.86 -16.18 11.86
C ALA A 98 -13.72 -16.59 10.38
N ILE A 99 -13.28 -15.64 9.56
CA ILE A 99 -12.42 -15.92 8.41
C ILE A 99 -11.02 -15.89 9.03
N ASP A 100 -10.20 -16.91 8.82
CA ASP A 100 -8.77 -16.82 9.10
C ASP A 100 -8.26 -15.60 8.34
N ASP A 101 -8.07 -14.47 9.02
CA ASP A 101 -7.50 -13.28 8.40
C ASP A 101 -6.11 -13.68 7.92
N PHE A 102 -5.97 -13.89 6.61
CA PHE A 102 -4.76 -14.37 5.96
C PHE A 102 -3.73 -13.25 5.93
N PHE A 103 -3.16 -12.99 7.11
CA PHE A 103 -1.99 -12.17 7.35
C PHE A 103 -0.78 -12.74 6.62
N ILE A 104 -0.06 -11.91 5.87
CA ILE A 104 1.17 -12.32 5.18
C ILE A 104 2.23 -11.26 5.45
N PRO A 105 3.32 -11.60 6.18
CA PRO A 105 4.54 -10.83 6.10
C PRO A 105 5.10 -10.98 4.68
N GLU A 106 5.35 -9.87 4.00
CA GLU A 106 5.79 -9.87 2.61
C GLU A 106 7.27 -10.22 2.48
N ILE A 107 7.63 -11.48 2.74
CA ILE A 107 9.02 -11.92 2.65
C ILE A 107 9.39 -12.21 1.18
N ALA A 108 10.24 -11.36 0.58
CA ALA A 108 10.82 -11.63 -0.72
C ALA A 108 11.91 -12.72 -0.65
N ASN A 109 11.97 -13.59 -1.66
CA ASN A 109 13.09 -14.53 -1.82
C ASN A 109 14.21 -13.85 -2.63
N PRO A 110 15.47 -13.86 -2.15
CA PRO A 110 16.58 -13.22 -2.85
C PRO A 110 16.83 -13.89 -4.22
N LYS A 111 17.14 -13.08 -5.24
CA LYS A 111 17.63 -13.57 -6.54
C LYS A 111 18.97 -14.32 -6.35
N GLU A 112 19.12 -15.50 -6.96
CA GLU A 112 20.46 -16.12 -7.10
C GLU A 112 21.29 -15.33 -8.13
N VAL A 113 22.00 -14.28 -7.70
CA VAL A 113 22.82 -13.45 -8.61
C VAL A 113 24.17 -14.14 -8.92
N ASN A 114 24.36 -14.52 -10.19
CA ASN A 114 25.65 -15.02 -10.71
C ASN A 114 26.49 -13.85 -11.24
N VAL A 115 27.41 -13.30 -10.44
CA VAL A 115 28.26 -12.16 -10.85
C VAL A 115 29.61 -12.61 -11.43
N SER A 116 29.97 -12.07 -12.60
CA SER A 116 31.32 -12.15 -13.19
C SER A 116 32.20 -10.98 -12.71
N PRO A 117 33.54 -11.12 -12.64
CA PRO A 117 34.40 -10.11 -12.01
C PRO A 117 34.61 -8.83 -12.84
N LEU A 118 34.55 -7.69 -12.16
CA LEU A 118 34.75 -6.31 -12.65
C LEU A 118 36.13 -6.06 -13.29
N PRO A 119 36.23 -5.31 -14.42
CA PRO A 119 37.49 -4.77 -14.92
C PRO A 119 37.76 -3.34 -14.44
N SER A 120 38.94 -3.12 -13.84
CA SER A 120 39.44 -1.82 -13.40
C SER A 120 39.91 -0.92 -14.56
N LYS A 121 39.31 0.25 -14.75
CA LYS A 121 39.94 1.36 -15.52
C LYS A 121 39.55 2.73 -14.97
N THR A 122 40.57 3.49 -14.55
CA THR A 122 40.51 4.92 -14.21
C THR A 122 40.69 5.80 -15.46
N PRO A 123 39.95 6.91 -15.61
CA PRO A 123 40.30 7.98 -16.54
C PRO A 123 40.78 9.27 -15.84
N ASN A 124 41.60 10.03 -16.57
CA ASN A 124 42.29 11.28 -16.19
C ASN A 124 41.40 12.53 -16.36
N LEU A 125 41.56 13.51 -15.46
CA LEU A 125 40.93 14.84 -15.47
C LEU A 125 41.80 15.93 -16.14
N GLY A 126 41.15 16.98 -16.67
CA GLY A 126 41.77 18.22 -17.12
C GLY A 126 40.82 19.43 -17.01
N ASP A 127 41.29 20.50 -16.36
CA ASP A 127 40.64 21.79 -16.00
C ASP A 127 40.03 22.59 -17.19
N ALA A 128 39.15 23.62 -17.07
CA ALA A 128 38.91 24.65 -16.04
C ALA A 128 37.58 25.46 -16.19
N SER A 129 37.02 25.88 -15.04
CA SER A 129 36.46 27.21 -14.62
C SER A 129 35.21 27.88 -15.27
N PHE A 130 34.09 28.00 -14.52
CA PHE A 130 33.64 29.17 -13.70
C PHE A 130 32.12 29.08 -13.39
N GLY A 131 31.75 29.06 -12.10
CA GLY A 131 30.53 29.71 -11.59
C GLY A 131 29.16 29.02 -11.75
N LYS A 132 29.05 27.72 -11.47
CA LYS A 132 27.83 27.05 -10.99
C LYS A 132 28.28 26.06 -9.92
N ILE A 133 27.52 25.86 -8.86
CA ILE A 133 27.76 24.73 -7.94
C ILE A 133 27.48 23.48 -8.77
N SER A 134 28.51 22.91 -9.38
CA SER A 134 28.45 21.68 -10.16
C SER A 134 28.86 20.50 -9.28
N ARG A 135 28.41 19.30 -9.64
CA ARG A 135 28.67 17.98 -9.02
C ARG A 135 30.11 17.77 -8.49
N GLU A 136 31.11 18.49 -8.99
CA GLU A 136 32.50 18.41 -8.54
C GLU A 136 32.75 19.04 -7.15
N SER A 137 31.91 19.99 -6.70
CA SER A 137 32.03 20.61 -5.38
C SER A 137 31.43 19.77 -4.24
N LEU A 138 30.52 18.84 -4.57
CA LEU A 138 29.99 17.83 -3.64
C LEU A 138 30.84 16.54 -3.63
N ALA A 139 31.56 16.25 -4.72
CA ALA A 139 32.33 15.02 -4.87
C ALA A 139 33.81 15.10 -4.44
N THR A 140 34.27 16.18 -3.78
CA THR A 140 35.67 16.32 -3.34
C THR A 140 35.85 16.66 -1.86
N SER A 141 35.36 15.78 -0.99
CA SER A 141 36.14 15.39 0.20
C SER A 141 36.02 13.90 0.44
N ALA A 142 37.05 13.17 0.02
CA ALA A 142 37.24 11.74 0.22
C ALA A 142 37.58 11.39 1.69
N ASP A 143 36.69 11.75 2.60
CA ASP A 143 36.57 11.26 3.97
C ASP A 143 35.08 11.39 4.36
N GLN A 144 34.20 10.60 3.71
CA GLN A 144 32.82 10.43 4.19
C GLN A 144 32.90 9.70 5.53
N LEU A 145 32.66 10.43 6.62
CA LEU A 145 32.48 9.84 7.94
C LEU A 145 31.15 9.08 7.91
N ILE A 146 31.16 7.76 7.72
CA ILE A 146 29.95 6.97 7.97
C ILE A 146 29.71 6.96 9.48
N GLN A 147 28.69 7.68 9.95
CA GLN A 147 28.19 7.49 11.30
C GLN A 147 27.49 6.12 11.35
N ASN A 148 28.19 5.14 11.93
CA ASN A 148 27.65 3.82 12.21
C ASN A 148 26.75 3.92 13.44
N VAL A 149 25.53 3.41 13.31
CA VAL A 149 24.53 3.39 14.37
C VAL A 149 24.46 1.95 14.88
N GLY A 150 25.39 1.61 15.76
CA GLY A 150 25.45 0.28 16.34
C GLY A 150 26.43 -0.69 15.66
N SER A 151 26.01 -1.94 15.49
CA SER A 151 26.85 -3.05 15.04
C SER A 151 26.74 -3.38 13.55
N THR A 152 25.67 -2.93 12.90
CA THR A 152 25.49 -2.94 11.45
C THR A 152 25.19 -1.53 10.93
N THR A 153 25.23 -1.35 9.61
CA THR A 153 24.77 -0.13 8.94
C THR A 153 24.11 -0.52 7.62
N SER A 154 22.87 -0.09 7.40
CA SER A 154 22.15 -0.27 6.15
C SER A 154 22.85 0.45 4.99
N GLN A 155 23.00 -0.26 3.86
CA GLN A 155 23.53 0.27 2.62
C GLN A 155 22.62 1.33 1.98
N ALA A 156 21.37 1.44 2.42
CA ALA A 156 20.43 2.45 1.94
C ALA A 156 20.93 3.88 2.16
N LYS A 157 21.72 4.13 3.23
CA LYS A 157 22.33 5.44 3.48
C LYS A 157 23.13 5.93 2.28
N THR A 158 23.89 5.02 1.66
CA THR A 158 24.71 5.32 0.49
C THR A 158 23.91 5.22 -0.81
N ALA A 159 22.98 4.26 -0.93
CA ALA A 159 22.17 4.10 -2.14
C ALA A 159 21.22 5.29 -2.42
N THR A 160 20.78 5.98 -1.36
CA THR A 160 19.91 7.17 -1.42
C THR A 160 20.65 8.49 -1.18
N ASN A 161 21.97 8.46 -0.96
CA ASN A 161 22.77 9.60 -0.48
C ASN A 161 22.27 10.25 0.83
N ALA A 162 21.50 9.54 1.67
CA ALA A 162 21.12 10.04 3.00
C ALA A 162 22.34 10.24 3.93
N ASP A 163 23.46 9.59 3.65
CA ASP A 163 24.74 9.87 4.31
C ASP A 163 25.24 11.31 4.04
N ILE A 164 24.96 11.89 2.88
CA ILE A 164 25.28 13.30 2.59
C ILE A 164 24.46 14.22 3.49
N VAL A 165 23.15 13.98 3.58
CA VAL A 165 22.22 14.76 4.41
C VAL A 165 22.65 14.72 5.88
N THR A 166 22.85 13.52 6.43
CA THR A 166 23.25 13.35 7.83
C THR A 166 24.64 13.90 8.14
N ASN A 167 25.65 13.61 7.31
CA ASN A 167 27.04 13.97 7.65
C ASN A 167 27.41 15.42 7.31
N GLN A 168 26.78 16.01 6.29
CA GLN A 168 27.12 17.37 5.84
C GLN A 168 26.17 18.43 6.38
N PHE A 169 24.86 18.12 6.45
CA PHE A 169 23.84 19.06 6.90
C PHE A 169 23.45 18.85 8.36
N GLY A 170 23.68 17.65 8.90
CA GLY A 170 23.46 17.34 10.31
C GLY A 170 22.02 16.99 10.66
N PHE A 171 21.15 16.81 9.66
CA PHE A 171 19.80 16.30 9.86
C PHE A 171 19.87 14.79 10.09
N THR A 172 19.39 14.33 11.24
CA THR A 172 19.45 12.94 11.74
C THR A 172 18.08 12.37 12.09
N GLY A 173 17.00 13.10 11.81
CA GLY A 173 15.62 12.80 12.19
C GLY A 173 15.22 13.36 13.55
N ASP A 174 16.00 14.28 14.14
CA ASP A 174 15.72 14.83 15.48
C ASP A 174 14.33 15.49 15.54
N ASP A 175 13.66 15.36 16.68
CA ASP A 175 12.28 15.82 16.92
C ASP A 175 11.20 15.28 15.94
N VAL A 176 11.51 14.29 15.08
CA VAL A 176 10.53 13.60 14.21
C VAL A 176 10.19 12.23 14.79
N THR A 177 8.89 11.87 14.81
CA THR A 177 8.44 10.54 15.24
C THR A 177 8.00 9.68 14.07
N ILE A 178 8.58 8.48 13.95
CA ILE A 178 8.23 7.49 12.92
C ILE A 178 7.58 6.27 13.58
N GLY A 179 6.33 6.00 13.20
CA GLY A 179 5.59 4.81 13.61
C GLY A 179 5.71 3.68 12.60
N VAL A 180 6.07 2.48 13.06
CA VAL A 180 6.11 1.27 12.22
C VAL A 180 4.92 0.38 12.53
N ILE A 181 4.23 -0.09 11.49
CA ILE A 181 3.22 -1.14 11.56
C ILE A 181 3.71 -2.38 10.83
N SER A 182 3.90 -3.48 11.56
CA SER A 182 4.38 -4.75 10.98
C SER A 182 3.93 -5.95 11.84
N ASP A 183 4.54 -7.12 11.67
CA ASP A 183 4.14 -8.35 12.37
C ASP A 183 4.40 -8.29 13.89
N SER A 184 5.63 -8.03 14.32
CA SER A 184 6.05 -7.96 15.71
C SER A 184 7.34 -7.16 15.88
N PHE A 185 7.59 -6.75 17.12
CA PHE A 185 8.81 -6.05 17.54
C PHE A 185 9.72 -6.96 18.38
N ASN A 186 9.16 -7.66 19.36
CA ASN A 186 9.99 -8.42 20.31
C ASN A 186 9.41 -9.80 20.67
N SER A 187 8.66 -10.41 19.76
CA SER A 187 8.17 -11.78 19.87
C SER A 187 9.30 -12.79 19.99
N GLN A 188 10.48 -12.55 19.41
CA GLN A 188 11.67 -13.42 19.51
C GLN A 188 12.62 -13.03 20.64
N GLY A 189 12.37 -11.91 21.33
CA GLY A 189 13.15 -11.47 22.50
C GLY A 189 14.54 -10.86 22.18
N GLY A 190 14.73 -10.31 20.97
CA GLY A 190 16.01 -9.75 20.51
C GLY A 190 16.25 -8.28 20.86
N ALA A 191 15.20 -7.48 21.12
CA ALA A 191 15.30 -6.02 21.21
C ALA A 191 16.33 -5.51 22.25
N SER A 192 16.49 -6.19 23.38
CA SER A 192 17.48 -5.79 24.39
C SER A 192 18.92 -5.91 23.91
N SER A 193 19.19 -6.83 22.97
CA SER A 193 20.52 -6.99 22.37
C SER A 193 20.80 -5.85 21.40
N ASP A 194 19.82 -5.51 20.57
CA ASP A 194 19.91 -4.44 19.57
C ASP A 194 20.09 -3.07 20.23
N ILE A 195 19.40 -2.84 21.35
CA ILE A 195 19.63 -1.65 22.20
C ILE A 195 21.04 -1.65 22.79
N ALA A 196 21.56 -2.81 23.19
CA ALA A 196 22.89 -2.91 23.80
C ALA A 196 24.02 -2.74 22.77
N SER A 197 23.79 -3.12 21.51
CA SER A 197 24.73 -2.89 20.40
C SER A 197 24.58 -1.50 19.79
N GLY A 198 23.45 -0.83 20.00
CA GLY A 198 23.17 0.51 19.47
C GLY A 198 22.46 0.50 18.12
N ASP A 199 21.97 -0.65 17.66
CA ASP A 199 21.17 -0.80 16.43
C ASP A 199 19.69 -0.43 16.66
N LEU A 200 19.29 -0.19 17.91
CA LEU A 200 18.02 0.43 18.28
C LEU A 200 18.18 1.42 19.43
N PRO A 201 17.36 2.48 19.49
CA PRO A 201 17.29 3.36 20.63
C PRO A 201 16.60 2.66 21.82
N SER A 202 16.93 3.09 23.04
CA SER A 202 16.43 2.43 24.27
C SER A 202 14.96 2.70 24.60
N ASP A 203 14.35 3.65 23.90
CA ASP A 203 13.06 4.28 24.19
C ASP A 203 12.05 4.15 23.04
N VAL A 204 12.18 3.11 22.20
CA VAL A 204 11.14 2.74 21.23
C VAL A 204 9.78 2.64 21.92
N ASN A 205 8.81 3.43 21.47
CA ASN A 205 7.45 3.48 22.01
C ASN A 205 6.59 2.37 21.41
N VAL A 206 6.59 1.20 22.04
CA VAL A 206 5.79 0.05 21.62
C VAL A 206 4.35 0.17 22.14
N LEU A 207 3.43 0.56 21.27
CA LEU A 207 2.00 0.68 21.60
C LEU A 207 1.32 -0.69 21.68
N SER A 208 1.64 -1.57 20.73
CA SER A 208 1.10 -2.93 20.66
C SER A 208 2.12 -3.85 19.99
N ASP A 209 2.29 -5.06 20.54
CA ASP A 209 3.22 -6.06 20.01
C ASP A 209 2.62 -7.48 20.10
N LEU A 210 2.87 -8.27 19.07
CA LEU A 210 2.48 -9.66 19.01
C LEU A 210 3.37 -10.47 19.95
N GLN A 211 2.78 -11.03 21.00
CA GLN A 211 3.54 -11.64 22.10
C GLN A 211 4.27 -12.95 21.73
N GLN A 212 3.74 -13.71 20.77
CA GLN A 212 4.29 -14.99 20.34
C GLN A 212 3.95 -15.25 18.86
N GLY A 213 4.87 -15.91 18.15
CA GLY A 213 4.66 -16.35 16.78
C GLY A 213 5.00 -15.32 15.71
N GLY A 214 5.41 -14.10 16.11
CA GLY A 214 5.94 -13.09 15.20
C GLY A 214 7.40 -13.35 14.85
N THR A 215 7.83 -12.81 13.71
CA THR A 215 9.17 -12.95 13.15
C THR A 215 10.10 -11.80 13.55
N ASP A 216 9.55 -10.75 14.14
CA ASP A 216 10.18 -9.47 14.47
C ASP A 216 10.59 -8.67 13.23
N GLU A 217 9.89 -8.81 12.11
CA GLU A 217 10.12 -8.03 10.89
C GLU A 217 9.99 -6.51 11.16
N GLY A 218 9.01 -6.13 11.96
CA GLY A 218 8.85 -4.76 12.43
C GLY A 218 10.06 -4.21 13.21
N ARG A 219 10.76 -5.06 13.96
CA ARG A 219 12.03 -4.66 14.61
C ARG A 219 13.14 -4.47 13.58
N ALA A 220 13.18 -5.30 12.55
CA ALA A 220 14.15 -5.15 11.47
C ALA A 220 13.92 -3.83 10.71
N MET A 221 12.67 -3.49 10.38
CA MET A 221 12.32 -2.18 9.80
C MET A 221 12.80 -1.02 10.68
N LEU A 222 12.62 -1.12 11.99
CA LEU A 222 13.08 -0.09 12.93
C LEU A 222 14.61 0.06 12.95
N GLN A 223 15.38 -1.02 12.75
CA GLN A 223 16.84 -0.93 12.58
C GLN A 223 17.20 -0.18 11.28
N LEU A 224 16.51 -0.50 10.18
CA LEU A 224 16.72 0.18 8.89
C LEU A 224 16.45 1.69 8.99
N ILE A 225 15.38 2.07 9.68
CA ILE A 225 15.05 3.47 9.96
C ILE A 225 16.15 4.11 10.81
N HIS A 226 16.57 3.46 11.90
CA HIS A 226 17.56 3.99 12.84
C HIS A 226 18.93 4.21 12.18
N ASP A 227 19.31 3.39 11.20
CA ASP A 227 20.54 3.59 10.45
C ASP A 227 20.52 4.88 9.62
N VAL A 228 19.38 5.19 8.98
CA VAL A 228 19.22 6.35 8.10
C VAL A 228 18.91 7.63 8.90
N ALA A 229 18.00 7.55 9.86
CA ALA A 229 17.56 8.64 10.74
C ALA A 229 17.80 8.28 12.23
N PRO A 230 19.05 8.36 12.72
CA PRO A 230 19.44 7.85 14.03
C PRO A 230 18.82 8.54 15.23
N ASP A 231 18.43 9.81 15.11
CA ASP A 231 17.86 10.58 16.23
C ASP A 231 16.32 10.66 16.16
N ALA A 232 15.68 9.99 15.19
CA ALA A 232 14.23 9.88 15.12
C ALA A 232 13.64 9.13 16.32
N ASN A 233 12.53 9.63 16.83
CA ASN A 233 11.72 8.93 17.82
C ASN A 233 11.00 7.76 17.13
N LEU A 234 11.15 6.55 17.66
CA LEU A 234 10.57 5.36 17.05
C LEU A 234 9.36 4.87 17.83
N ALA A 235 8.28 4.52 17.11
CA ALA A 235 7.09 3.90 17.68
C ALA A 235 6.72 2.63 16.90
N PHE A 236 6.03 1.69 17.56
CA PHE A 236 5.64 0.42 16.95
C PHE A 236 4.21 0.02 17.31
N HIS A 237 3.49 -0.51 16.33
CA HIS A 237 2.21 -1.19 16.52
C HIS A 237 2.12 -2.45 15.64
N THR A 238 1.68 -3.59 16.18
CA THR A 238 1.48 -4.79 15.35
C THR A 238 0.26 -4.65 14.42
N ALA A 239 0.39 -5.06 13.15
CA ALA A 239 -0.73 -5.25 12.23
C ALA A 239 -1.53 -6.52 12.55
N ALA A 240 -0.99 -7.46 13.34
CA ALA A 240 -1.66 -8.72 13.66
C ALA A 240 -2.96 -8.48 14.43
N GLY A 241 -3.95 -9.36 14.25
CA GLY A 241 -5.26 -9.22 14.87
C GLY A 241 -6.36 -8.66 13.94
N GLY A 242 -6.06 -8.56 12.65
CA GLY A 242 -7.03 -8.27 11.59
C GLY A 242 -7.05 -6.80 11.18
N LYS A 243 -7.76 -6.51 10.09
CA LYS A 243 -7.79 -5.18 9.45
C LYS A 243 -8.27 -4.05 10.37
N VAL A 244 -9.18 -4.36 11.30
CA VAL A 244 -9.66 -3.38 12.30
C VAL A 244 -8.55 -3.00 13.26
N ASN A 245 -7.73 -3.96 13.70
CA ASN A 245 -6.59 -3.68 14.58
C ASN A 245 -5.53 -2.86 13.86
N PHE A 246 -5.26 -3.16 12.59
CA PHE A 246 -4.35 -2.37 11.76
C PHE A 246 -4.87 -0.92 11.62
N ALA A 247 -6.09 -0.73 11.13
CA ALA A 247 -6.68 0.61 10.99
C ALA A 247 -6.66 1.40 12.32
N GLN A 248 -6.94 0.74 13.46
CA GLN A 248 -6.85 1.37 14.77
C GLN A 248 -5.40 1.70 15.16
N GLY A 249 -4.43 0.85 14.81
CA GLY A 249 -3.01 1.07 15.03
C GLY A 249 -2.48 2.32 14.32
N ILE A 250 -2.94 2.57 13.09
CA ILE A 250 -2.63 3.80 12.35
C ILE A 250 -3.07 5.03 13.15
N LEU A 251 -4.32 5.02 13.62
CA LEU A 251 -4.87 6.12 14.42
C LEU A 251 -4.16 6.28 15.77
N GLU A 252 -3.76 5.16 16.41
CA GLU A 252 -3.05 5.17 17.69
C GLU A 252 -1.62 5.69 17.56
N LEU A 253 -0.91 5.36 16.49
CA LEU A 253 0.42 5.91 16.19
C LEU A 253 0.34 7.42 15.92
N ALA A 254 -0.61 7.86 15.09
CA ALA A 254 -0.85 9.30 14.87
C ALA A 254 -1.19 10.01 16.19
N GLN A 255 -2.04 9.43 17.03
CA GLN A 255 -2.37 9.98 18.35
C GLN A 255 -1.18 9.99 19.32
N ALA A 256 -0.25 9.04 19.17
CA ALA A 256 1.01 9.00 19.92
C ALA A 256 2.04 10.03 19.44
N GLY A 257 1.71 10.81 18.40
CA GLY A 257 2.55 11.89 17.88
C GLY A 257 3.41 11.49 16.70
N ALA A 258 3.12 10.39 16.00
CA ALA A 258 3.81 10.04 14.77
C ALA A 258 3.61 11.14 13.70
N ASP A 259 4.72 11.64 13.17
CA ASP A 259 4.75 12.56 12.02
C ASP A 259 4.75 11.80 10.70
N ILE A 260 5.25 10.57 10.74
CA ILE A 260 5.39 9.63 9.64
C ILE A 260 4.96 8.24 10.14
N ILE A 261 4.20 7.51 9.34
CA ILE A 261 3.86 6.10 9.59
C ILE A 261 4.30 5.27 8.38
N VAL A 262 4.81 4.07 8.63
CA VAL A 262 5.18 3.12 7.58
C VAL A 262 4.72 1.71 7.91
N ASP A 263 4.24 0.98 6.91
CA ASP A 263 3.87 -0.42 7.03
C ASP A 263 4.43 -1.33 5.92
N ASP A 264 4.40 -2.64 6.18
CA ASP A 264 4.84 -3.69 5.25
C ASP A 264 3.90 -4.90 5.17
N VAL A 265 2.61 -4.74 5.50
CA VAL A 265 1.69 -5.88 5.67
C VAL A 265 0.46 -5.77 4.79
N ALA A 266 0.27 -6.74 3.90
CA ALA A 266 -0.98 -6.89 3.15
C ALA A 266 -1.98 -7.86 3.80
N TYR A 267 -3.28 -7.56 3.63
CA TYR A 267 -4.38 -8.49 3.91
C TYR A 267 -5.05 -8.91 2.60
N LEU A 268 -5.00 -10.21 2.28
CA LEU A 268 -5.53 -10.75 1.02
C LEU A 268 -7.02 -10.47 0.76
N ASN A 269 -7.78 -10.17 1.82
CA ASN A 269 -9.20 -9.90 1.78
C ASN A 269 -9.55 -8.40 1.77
N GLU A 270 -8.57 -7.51 1.55
CA GLU A 270 -8.84 -6.11 1.25
C GLU A 270 -9.49 -5.94 -0.12
N PRO A 271 -10.45 -5.02 -0.27
CA PRO A 271 -11.10 -4.84 -1.56
C PRO A 271 -10.10 -4.33 -2.61
N PHE A 272 -10.17 -4.89 -3.82
CA PHE A 272 -9.35 -4.40 -4.94
C PHE A 272 -9.90 -3.12 -5.56
N PHE A 273 -11.24 -2.99 -5.60
CA PHE A 273 -11.93 -1.95 -6.37
C PHE A 273 -12.62 -0.88 -5.51
N GLN A 274 -12.35 -0.87 -4.20
CA GLN A 274 -12.96 0.02 -3.22
C GLN A 274 -11.98 0.24 -2.06
N ASP A 275 -11.91 1.45 -1.52
CA ASP A 275 -11.08 1.69 -0.35
C ASP A 275 -11.58 0.94 0.90
N GLY A 276 -10.68 0.16 1.50
CA GLY A 276 -10.92 -0.59 2.72
C GLY A 276 -10.85 0.28 3.97
N ILE A 277 -11.14 -0.30 5.15
CA ILE A 277 -11.01 0.43 6.42
C ILE A 277 -9.57 0.87 6.74
N ILE A 278 -8.56 0.16 6.22
CA ILE A 278 -7.15 0.54 6.41
C ILE A 278 -6.84 1.74 5.51
N SER A 279 -7.18 1.70 4.20
CA SER A 279 -7.09 2.85 3.30
C SER A 279 -7.75 4.10 3.88
N GLN A 280 -8.98 3.97 4.40
CA GLN A 280 -9.70 5.09 5.03
C GLN A 280 -9.01 5.63 6.29
N ALA A 281 -8.31 4.79 7.05
CA ALA A 281 -7.53 5.23 8.21
C ALA A 281 -6.25 5.96 7.78
N ILE A 282 -5.60 5.52 6.70
CA ILE A 282 -4.48 6.21 6.07
C ILE A 282 -4.90 7.60 5.62
N ASP A 283 -5.93 7.69 4.76
CA ASP A 283 -6.43 8.96 4.24
C ASP A 283 -6.77 9.93 5.39
N GLN A 284 -7.38 9.40 6.46
CA GLN A 284 -7.72 10.19 7.64
C GLN A 284 -6.49 10.77 8.37
N VAL A 285 -5.38 10.05 8.51
CA VAL A 285 -4.17 10.57 9.18
C VAL A 285 -3.34 11.45 8.25
N THR A 286 -3.35 11.16 6.95
CA THR A 286 -2.73 12.01 5.93
C THR A 286 -3.40 13.39 5.86
N GLU A 287 -4.73 13.45 5.92
CA GLU A 287 -5.48 14.71 6.08
C GLU A 287 -5.13 15.48 7.37
N GLN A 288 -4.59 14.81 8.39
CA GLN A 288 -4.14 15.42 9.64
C GLN A 288 -2.66 15.84 9.61
N GLY A 289 -1.96 15.63 8.49
CA GLY A 289 -0.57 16.00 8.29
C GLY A 289 0.46 14.92 8.62
N VAL A 290 0.02 13.67 8.83
CA VAL A 290 0.91 12.51 9.02
C VAL A 290 1.25 11.93 7.65
N THR A 291 2.53 11.85 7.31
CA THR A 291 2.94 11.22 6.03
C THR A 291 2.87 9.70 6.18
N TYR A 292 2.24 9.01 5.24
CA TYR A 292 2.06 7.56 5.31
C TYR A 292 2.78 6.85 4.15
N PHE A 293 3.62 5.87 4.47
CA PHE A 293 4.30 5.01 3.50
C PHE A 293 3.78 3.58 3.62
N SER A 294 3.58 2.90 2.48
CA SER A 294 3.20 1.49 2.46
C SER A 294 4.11 0.74 1.49
N ALA A 295 4.53 -0.47 1.86
CA ALA A 295 5.21 -1.37 0.93
C ALA A 295 4.28 -1.70 -0.25
N ALA A 296 4.78 -1.59 -1.49
CA ALA A 296 3.95 -1.78 -2.66
C ALA A 296 3.42 -3.22 -2.83
N GLY A 297 4.11 -4.22 -2.28
CA GLY A 297 3.83 -5.62 -2.56
C GLY A 297 5.01 -6.33 -3.22
N ASN A 298 5.10 -7.64 -3.01
CA ASN A 298 6.11 -8.51 -3.63
C ASN A 298 5.53 -9.51 -4.66
N SER A 299 4.47 -9.10 -5.39
CA SER A 299 3.75 -9.98 -6.33
C SER A 299 4.03 -9.67 -7.81
N GLY A 300 4.92 -8.73 -8.12
CA GLY A 300 5.32 -8.38 -9.49
C GLY A 300 4.11 -8.13 -10.40
N ARG A 301 3.97 -8.93 -11.45
CA ARG A 301 2.78 -8.97 -12.33
C ARG A 301 2.01 -10.30 -12.24
N GLN A 302 2.08 -11.02 -11.11
CA GLN A 302 1.38 -12.29 -10.89
C GLN A 302 -0.13 -12.09 -10.72
N SER A 303 -0.80 -11.55 -11.74
CA SER A 303 -2.23 -11.29 -11.72
C SER A 303 -2.88 -11.49 -13.07
N TYR A 304 -4.19 -11.73 -13.03
CA TYR A 304 -5.05 -11.73 -14.20
C TYR A 304 -6.14 -10.71 -13.99
N GLN A 305 -6.48 -9.94 -15.03
CA GLN A 305 -7.60 -8.99 -15.00
C GLN A 305 -8.34 -8.97 -16.33
N SER A 306 -9.66 -9.10 -16.26
CA SER A 306 -10.51 -9.12 -17.46
C SER A 306 -11.97 -8.85 -17.12
N GLU A 307 -12.77 -8.45 -18.11
CA GLU A 307 -14.22 -8.68 -18.05
C GLU A 307 -14.53 -10.19 -18.02
N PHE A 308 -15.67 -10.59 -17.45
CA PHE A 308 -16.11 -11.97 -17.57
C PHE A 308 -16.62 -12.23 -18.99
N ARG A 309 -15.86 -12.98 -19.78
CA ARG A 309 -16.26 -13.49 -21.10
C ARG A 309 -17.06 -14.78 -20.95
N PRO A 310 -18.37 -14.82 -21.26
CA PRO A 310 -19.16 -16.04 -21.17
C PRO A 310 -18.77 -17.00 -22.31
N SER A 311 -18.27 -18.18 -21.96
CA SER A 311 -17.89 -19.21 -22.95
C SER A 311 -19.08 -19.87 -23.65
N GLY A 312 -20.29 -19.73 -23.08
CA GLY A 312 -21.47 -20.53 -23.44
C GLY A 312 -21.34 -22.02 -23.10
N GLN A 313 -20.27 -22.41 -22.39
CA GLN A 313 -20.02 -23.77 -21.92
C GLN A 313 -20.25 -23.86 -20.41
N VAL A 314 -20.71 -25.03 -19.97
CA VAL A 314 -20.94 -25.31 -18.55
C VAL A 314 -19.77 -26.10 -18.01
N PHE A 315 -19.08 -25.54 -17.03
CA PHE A 315 -18.13 -26.27 -16.20
C PHE A 315 -18.91 -27.06 -15.15
N ASP A 316 -18.91 -28.38 -15.29
CA ASP A 316 -19.73 -29.31 -14.48
C ASP A 316 -18.83 -30.10 -13.55
N LEU A 317 -18.85 -29.72 -12.27
CA LEU A 317 -18.17 -30.42 -11.16
C LEU A 317 -19.18 -31.22 -10.32
N GLY A 318 -20.22 -31.75 -10.97
CA GLY A 318 -21.29 -32.51 -10.33
C GLY A 318 -22.35 -31.61 -9.70
N ASN A 319 -22.19 -31.28 -8.41
CA ASN A 319 -23.16 -30.43 -7.72
C ASN A 319 -23.00 -28.94 -8.07
N PHE A 320 -21.84 -28.56 -8.63
CA PHE A 320 -21.55 -27.22 -9.10
C PHE A 320 -21.64 -27.21 -10.61
N ARG A 321 -22.51 -26.35 -11.15
CA ARG A 321 -22.67 -26.13 -12.58
C ARG A 321 -22.57 -24.64 -12.80
N LEU A 322 -21.49 -24.23 -13.46
CA LEU A 322 -21.14 -22.83 -13.65
C LEU A 322 -21.04 -22.55 -15.13
N GLU A 323 -21.43 -21.36 -15.55
CA GLU A 323 -21.03 -20.85 -16.87
C GLU A 323 -19.55 -20.50 -16.79
N ALA A 324 -18.72 -21.12 -17.63
CA ALA A 324 -17.28 -20.97 -17.56
C ALA A 324 -16.83 -19.65 -18.21
N HIS A 325 -15.80 -19.04 -17.64
CA HIS A 325 -15.06 -17.96 -18.27
C HIS A 325 -14.28 -18.48 -19.48
N ASP A 326 -14.24 -17.70 -20.55
CA ASP A 326 -13.34 -17.90 -21.69
C ASP A 326 -12.08 -17.05 -21.52
N PHE A 327 -10.95 -17.68 -21.21
CA PHE A 327 -9.65 -16.99 -21.05
C PHE A 327 -9.07 -16.54 -22.40
N ASP A 328 -9.41 -17.18 -23.53
CA ASP A 328 -8.93 -16.76 -24.85
C ASP A 328 -9.73 -15.52 -25.32
N PRO A 329 -9.09 -14.34 -25.50
CA PRO A 329 -9.79 -13.14 -25.96
C PRO A 329 -10.11 -13.16 -27.45
N SER A 330 -9.69 -14.20 -28.18
CA SER A 330 -9.95 -14.36 -29.61
C SER A 330 -11.35 -14.97 -29.87
N SER A 331 -11.54 -15.53 -31.07
CA SER A 331 -12.80 -16.24 -31.42
C SER A 331 -12.79 -17.72 -31.06
N ARG A 332 -11.67 -18.23 -30.55
CA ARG A 332 -11.59 -19.57 -29.95
C ARG A 332 -12.03 -19.49 -28.51
N THR A 333 -12.41 -20.63 -27.95
CA THR A 333 -12.74 -20.73 -26.53
C THR A 333 -11.72 -21.58 -25.81
N ASP A 334 -11.14 -21.04 -24.76
CA ASP A 334 -10.34 -21.76 -23.79
C ASP A 334 -10.88 -21.50 -22.38
N LEU A 335 -11.24 -22.57 -21.67
CA LEU A 335 -11.84 -22.46 -20.34
C LEU A 335 -10.78 -22.40 -19.24
N PHE A 336 -9.53 -22.60 -19.60
CA PHE A 336 -8.45 -22.79 -18.66
C PHE A 336 -7.33 -21.78 -18.87
N GLN A 337 -6.63 -21.50 -17.78
CA GLN A 337 -5.38 -20.79 -17.79
C GLN A 337 -4.30 -21.65 -17.14
N GLU A 338 -3.36 -22.12 -17.95
CA GLU A 338 -2.17 -22.84 -17.49
C GLU A 338 -1.29 -21.97 -16.59
N LEU A 339 -0.92 -22.54 -15.44
CA LEU A 339 0.01 -21.99 -14.47
C LEU A 339 1.12 -23.00 -14.19
N THR A 340 2.31 -22.51 -13.86
CA THR A 340 3.35 -23.31 -13.21
C THR A 340 3.45 -22.95 -11.72
N ILE A 341 3.38 -23.96 -10.85
CA ILE A 341 3.64 -23.84 -9.41
C ILE A 341 4.73 -24.86 -9.05
N PRO A 342 5.98 -24.44 -8.80
CA PRO A 342 7.08 -25.36 -8.55
C PRO A 342 6.83 -26.28 -7.33
N GLN A 343 7.32 -27.50 -7.41
CA GLN A 343 7.27 -28.45 -6.29
C GLN A 343 7.95 -27.88 -5.05
N GLY A 344 7.26 -27.96 -3.90
CA GLY A 344 7.70 -27.44 -2.61
C GLY A 344 7.15 -26.05 -2.28
N GLU A 345 6.57 -25.36 -3.26
CA GLU A 345 6.05 -24.01 -3.09
C GLU A 345 4.62 -24.00 -2.55
N GLN A 346 4.31 -22.97 -1.78
CA GLN A 346 2.95 -22.62 -1.38
C GLN A 346 2.54 -21.33 -2.09
N VAL A 347 1.32 -21.34 -2.63
CA VAL A 347 0.71 -20.19 -3.27
C VAL A 347 -0.65 -19.89 -2.67
N LYS A 348 -1.04 -18.62 -2.66
CA LYS A 348 -2.37 -18.16 -2.32
C LYS A 348 -2.90 -17.32 -3.47
N LEU A 349 -4.18 -17.46 -3.79
CA LEU A 349 -4.83 -16.60 -4.78
C LEU A 349 -5.95 -15.82 -4.09
N SER A 350 -5.98 -14.51 -4.30
CA SER A 350 -7.11 -13.65 -3.95
C SER A 350 -7.81 -13.21 -5.23
N PHE A 351 -9.05 -13.66 -5.42
CA PHE A 351 -9.88 -13.37 -6.59
C PHE A 351 -11.07 -12.51 -6.19
N GLN A 352 -11.27 -11.41 -6.90
CA GLN A 352 -12.35 -10.46 -6.65
C GLN A 352 -12.97 -9.97 -7.96
N TRP A 353 -14.18 -9.43 -7.86
CA TRP A 353 -14.86 -8.82 -9.00
C TRP A 353 -15.61 -7.55 -8.60
N ASP A 354 -16.06 -6.80 -9.61
CA ASP A 354 -16.57 -5.43 -9.54
C ASP A 354 -17.91 -5.27 -8.80
N LYS A 355 -17.95 -5.62 -7.52
CA LYS A 355 -19.08 -5.35 -6.61
C LYS A 355 -18.56 -4.68 -5.33
N PRO A 356 -19.40 -3.89 -4.64
CA PRO A 356 -18.98 -3.26 -3.41
C PRO A 356 -18.94 -4.28 -2.26
N PHE A 357 -18.08 -4.03 -1.27
CA PHE A 357 -18.01 -4.83 -0.06
C PHE A 357 -19.13 -4.40 0.91
N PRO A 358 -20.09 -5.28 1.25
CA PRO A 358 -21.24 -4.92 2.08
C PRO A 358 -20.86 -4.61 3.53
N ASN A 359 -19.80 -5.23 4.06
CA ASN A 359 -19.33 -4.99 5.42
C ASN A 359 -18.70 -3.60 5.62
N LEU A 360 -18.24 -2.95 4.55
CA LEU A 360 -17.72 -1.58 4.58
C LEU A 360 -18.83 -0.55 4.42
N SER A 361 -19.72 -0.78 3.48
CA SER A 361 -20.67 0.22 2.99
C SER A 361 -22.08 0.10 3.59
N GLY A 362 -22.40 -1.03 4.25
CA GLY A 362 -23.79 -1.43 4.51
C GLY A 362 -24.58 -1.72 3.22
N GLY A 363 -23.89 -1.79 2.08
CA GLY A 363 -24.44 -2.06 0.76
C GLY A 363 -24.95 -3.50 0.61
N LYS A 364 -25.53 -3.82 -0.55
CA LYS A 364 -26.11 -5.15 -0.79
C LYS A 364 -25.08 -6.25 -1.06
N GLY A 365 -23.80 -5.90 -1.23
CA GLY A 365 -22.75 -6.82 -1.63
C GLY A 365 -22.92 -7.39 -3.04
N ALA A 366 -22.15 -8.43 -3.36
CA ALA A 366 -22.24 -9.13 -4.64
C ALA A 366 -23.65 -9.69 -4.85
N GLN A 367 -24.23 -9.46 -6.03
CA GLN A 367 -25.54 -10.05 -6.40
C GLN A 367 -25.37 -11.29 -7.29
N ASN A 368 -24.15 -11.50 -7.76
CA ASN A 368 -23.70 -12.67 -8.50
C ASN A 368 -22.75 -13.50 -7.62
N ASP A 369 -22.39 -14.66 -8.16
CA ASP A 369 -21.64 -15.71 -7.49
C ASP A 369 -20.64 -16.23 -8.50
N VAL A 370 -19.34 -16.07 -8.22
CA VAL A 370 -18.26 -16.38 -9.15
C VAL A 370 -17.19 -17.14 -8.39
N ASP A 371 -16.93 -18.37 -8.84
CA ASP A 371 -16.04 -19.32 -8.20
C ASP A 371 -14.75 -19.45 -9.01
N ILE A 372 -13.66 -19.82 -8.33
CA ILE A 372 -12.34 -20.06 -8.93
C ILE A 372 -11.78 -21.40 -8.48
N PHE A 373 -11.23 -22.17 -9.42
CA PHE A 373 -10.72 -23.52 -9.20
C PHE A 373 -9.32 -23.66 -9.78
N LEU A 374 -8.48 -24.43 -9.10
CA LEU A 374 -7.22 -24.95 -9.61
C LEU A 374 -7.37 -26.44 -9.91
N LEU A 375 -6.99 -26.84 -11.10
CA LEU A 375 -7.03 -28.21 -11.60
C LEU A 375 -5.61 -28.75 -11.82
N ASN A 376 -5.51 -30.08 -11.86
CA ASN A 376 -4.30 -30.77 -12.31
C ASN A 376 -3.96 -30.49 -13.80
N GLU A 377 -2.77 -30.90 -14.23
CA GLU A 377 -2.26 -30.77 -15.61
C GLU A 377 -3.26 -31.32 -16.64
N ASP A 378 -3.86 -32.48 -16.38
CA ASP A 378 -4.80 -33.14 -17.28
C ASP A 378 -6.20 -32.50 -17.31
N LYS A 379 -6.47 -31.45 -16.53
CA LYS A 379 -7.78 -30.75 -16.44
C LYS A 379 -8.93 -31.67 -16.02
N THR A 380 -8.63 -32.71 -15.23
CA THR A 380 -9.58 -33.77 -14.84
C THR A 380 -10.01 -33.69 -13.39
N ASP A 381 -9.13 -33.22 -12.51
CA ASP A 381 -9.38 -33.14 -11.08
C ASP A 381 -9.19 -31.71 -10.59
N VAL A 382 -10.15 -31.22 -9.79
CA VAL A 382 -9.99 -30.00 -9.00
C VAL A 382 -9.16 -30.34 -7.77
N ILE A 383 -8.03 -29.65 -7.61
CA ILE A 383 -7.06 -29.90 -6.54
C ILE A 383 -7.10 -28.82 -5.46
N ALA A 384 -7.57 -27.62 -5.80
CA ALA A 384 -7.85 -26.51 -4.89
C ALA A 384 -8.87 -25.56 -5.53
N GLY A 385 -9.40 -24.62 -4.76
CA GLY A 385 -10.35 -23.64 -5.25
C GLY A 385 -11.17 -23.04 -4.11
N SER A 386 -11.91 -21.99 -4.42
CA SER A 386 -12.89 -21.39 -3.54
C SER A 386 -14.18 -21.15 -4.32
N PHE A 387 -15.29 -21.48 -3.67
CA PHE A 387 -16.64 -21.61 -4.26
C PHE A 387 -17.70 -21.23 -3.21
N GLU A 388 -17.40 -20.20 -2.44
CA GLU A 388 -18.28 -19.68 -1.41
C GLU A 388 -19.50 -19.01 -2.04
N ALA A 389 -20.68 -19.19 -1.46
CA ALA A 389 -21.85 -18.47 -1.95
C ALA A 389 -21.73 -16.98 -1.58
N ASN A 390 -21.40 -16.12 -2.55
CA ASN A 390 -21.11 -14.69 -2.36
C ASN A 390 -22.33 -13.77 -2.52
N GLN A 391 -23.51 -14.30 -2.88
CA GLN A 391 -24.73 -13.50 -2.96
C GLN A 391 -25.06 -12.82 -1.62
N GLY A 392 -25.08 -11.49 -1.60
CA GLY A 392 -25.26 -10.66 -0.41
C GLY A 392 -23.99 -10.44 0.43
N LYS A 393 -22.83 -10.94 -0.01
CA LYS A 393 -21.55 -10.93 0.70
C LYS A 393 -20.46 -10.22 -0.12
N ASN A 394 -19.22 -10.29 0.34
CA ASN A 394 -18.05 -9.75 -0.37
C ASN A 394 -17.86 -10.50 -1.70
N PRO A 395 -17.52 -9.79 -2.81
CA PRO A 395 -17.14 -10.41 -4.09
C PRO A 395 -15.70 -10.92 -4.02
N LEU A 396 -15.49 -11.97 -3.24
CA LEU A 396 -14.17 -12.44 -2.86
C LEU A 396 -14.15 -13.95 -2.79
N GLU A 397 -13.12 -14.51 -3.39
CA GLU A 397 -12.72 -15.91 -3.26
C GLU A 397 -11.22 -15.99 -2.97
N ILE A 398 -10.86 -16.75 -1.93
CA ILE A 398 -9.46 -16.95 -1.55
C ILE A 398 -9.23 -18.44 -1.33
N PHE A 399 -8.18 -18.98 -1.94
CA PHE A 399 -7.70 -20.32 -1.61
C PHE A 399 -6.18 -20.37 -1.54
N SER A 400 -5.68 -21.38 -0.83
CA SER A 400 -4.26 -21.71 -0.77
C SER A 400 -4.02 -23.08 -1.41
N PHE A 401 -2.89 -23.23 -2.07
CA PHE A 401 -2.42 -24.51 -2.58
C PHE A 401 -0.94 -24.68 -2.23
N THR A 402 -0.54 -25.90 -1.91
CA THR A 402 0.88 -26.24 -1.70
C THR A 402 1.21 -27.41 -2.61
N ASN A 403 2.20 -27.24 -3.49
CA ASN A 403 2.67 -28.33 -4.33
C ASN A 403 3.61 -29.24 -3.52
N ASP A 404 3.04 -29.98 -2.58
CA ASP A 404 3.77 -30.88 -1.67
C ASP A 404 4.10 -32.25 -2.29
N SER A 405 3.99 -32.38 -3.61
CA SER A 405 4.11 -33.63 -4.38
C SER A 405 2.93 -34.60 -4.26
N SER A 406 1.82 -34.22 -3.62
CA SER A 406 0.58 -35.02 -3.63
C SER A 406 -0.08 -35.07 -5.00
N VAL A 407 0.13 -34.04 -5.83
CA VAL A 407 -0.18 -34.00 -7.26
C VAL A 407 1.15 -34.08 -8.03
N VAL A 408 1.23 -34.90 -9.06
CA VAL A 408 2.46 -35.08 -9.86
C VAL A 408 2.59 -33.93 -10.85
N GLY A 409 3.75 -33.27 -10.86
CA GLY A 409 4.07 -32.22 -11.82
C GLY A 409 4.11 -30.82 -11.20
N ASN A 410 4.43 -29.82 -12.05
CA ASN A 410 4.40 -28.40 -11.68
C ASN A 410 3.34 -27.63 -12.46
N THR A 411 2.66 -28.27 -13.40
CA THR A 411 1.69 -27.62 -14.30
C THR A 411 0.28 -27.82 -13.77
N PHE A 412 -0.45 -26.72 -13.68
CA PHE A 412 -1.81 -26.65 -13.16
C PHE A 412 -2.66 -25.76 -14.06
N ASN A 413 -3.97 -25.80 -13.90
CA ASN A 413 -4.89 -25.03 -14.74
C ASN A 413 -5.93 -24.33 -13.88
N LEU A 414 -6.05 -23.01 -13.99
CA LEU A 414 -7.15 -22.27 -13.39
C LEU A 414 -8.41 -22.37 -14.25
N ALA A 415 -9.56 -22.42 -13.59
CA ALA A 415 -10.87 -22.23 -14.19
C ALA A 415 -11.67 -21.23 -13.33
N ILE A 416 -12.40 -20.32 -13.98
CA ILE A 416 -13.32 -19.38 -13.33
C ILE A 416 -14.72 -19.65 -13.87
N GLY A 417 -15.73 -19.64 -13.00
CA GLY A 417 -17.11 -19.85 -13.42
C GLY A 417 -18.10 -19.06 -12.59
N LYS A 418 -19.17 -18.58 -13.21
CA LYS A 418 -20.27 -17.92 -12.50
C LYS A 418 -21.49 -18.82 -12.38
N THR A 419 -22.28 -18.64 -11.32
CA THR A 419 -23.57 -19.33 -11.17
C THR A 419 -24.46 -19.10 -12.39
N LEU A 420 -25.14 -20.16 -12.85
CA LEU A 420 -26.04 -20.09 -14.00
C LEU A 420 -27.10 -19.00 -13.80
N ASP A 421 -27.37 -18.24 -14.87
CA ASP A 421 -28.32 -17.12 -14.91
C ASP A 421 -27.95 -15.89 -14.03
N SER A 422 -26.76 -15.84 -13.42
CA SER A 422 -26.25 -14.62 -12.76
C SER A 422 -25.68 -13.61 -13.76
N GLU A 423 -25.68 -12.33 -13.36
CA GLU A 423 -25.01 -11.27 -14.12
C GLU A 423 -23.49 -11.51 -14.16
N SER A 424 -22.89 -11.27 -15.33
CA SER A 424 -21.44 -11.27 -15.51
C SER A 424 -20.83 -10.06 -14.80
N PRO A 425 -19.70 -10.22 -14.10
CA PRO A 425 -18.86 -9.09 -13.72
C PRO A 425 -18.39 -8.29 -14.94
N ASP A 426 -18.36 -6.96 -14.82
CA ASP A 426 -17.75 -6.09 -15.84
C ASP A 426 -16.21 -6.09 -15.70
N LEU A 427 -15.72 -6.36 -14.49
CA LEU A 427 -14.30 -6.59 -14.22
C LEU A 427 -14.15 -7.65 -13.13
N MET A 428 -13.19 -8.55 -13.33
CA MET A 428 -12.72 -9.49 -12.34
C MET A 428 -11.20 -9.56 -12.38
N LYS A 429 -10.61 -9.87 -11.24
CA LYS A 429 -9.16 -9.89 -11.04
C LYS A 429 -8.77 -10.95 -10.03
N TYR A 430 -7.72 -11.72 -10.29
CA TYR A 430 -7.00 -12.40 -9.22
C TYR A 430 -5.58 -11.88 -9.11
N ILE A 431 -5.04 -11.89 -7.89
CA ILE A 431 -3.61 -11.73 -7.60
C ILE A 431 -3.11 -13.02 -6.95
N GLY A 432 -2.00 -13.51 -7.44
CA GLY A 432 -1.26 -14.65 -6.93
C GLY A 432 -0.15 -14.21 -5.97
N PHE A 433 -0.01 -14.92 -4.86
CA PHE A 433 1.00 -14.68 -3.84
C PHE A 433 1.83 -15.93 -3.63
N GLY A 434 3.16 -15.80 -3.65
CA GLY A 434 4.11 -16.90 -3.60
C GLY A 434 4.71 -17.19 -4.99
N ASN A 435 5.31 -18.37 -5.15
CA ASN A 435 6.02 -18.71 -6.38
C ASN A 435 5.09 -19.38 -7.40
N LEU A 436 4.57 -18.60 -8.35
CA LEU A 436 3.83 -19.09 -9.51
C LEU A 436 4.15 -18.28 -10.78
N SER A 437 3.98 -18.90 -11.95
CA SER A 437 3.99 -18.23 -13.26
C SER A 437 2.72 -18.52 -14.04
N ILE A 438 2.26 -17.52 -14.79
CA ILE A 438 1.11 -17.62 -15.70
C ILE A 438 1.64 -17.95 -17.10
N GLU A 439 1.30 -19.12 -17.64
CA GLU A 439 1.90 -19.62 -18.89
C GLU A 439 1.06 -19.27 -20.13
N GLU A 440 -0.23 -19.00 -19.94
CA GLU A 440 -1.13 -18.56 -21.01
C GLU A 440 -2.10 -17.47 -20.55
N PHE A 441 -2.57 -16.67 -21.51
CA PHE A 441 -3.53 -15.57 -21.29
C PHE A 441 -3.11 -14.59 -20.19
N ASP A 442 -1.79 -14.44 -19.97
CA ASP A 442 -1.25 -13.48 -19.02
C ASP A 442 -1.59 -12.05 -19.46
N THR A 443 -2.28 -11.32 -18.59
CA THR A 443 -2.69 -9.94 -18.83
C THR A 443 -1.69 -8.94 -18.28
N ASN A 444 -0.59 -9.38 -17.67
CA ASN A 444 0.48 -8.55 -17.11
C ASN A 444 -0.06 -7.43 -16.21
N SER A 445 -1.13 -7.73 -15.48
CA SER A 445 -1.93 -6.72 -14.80
C SER A 445 -1.34 -6.32 -13.45
N SER A 446 -1.82 -5.20 -12.92
CA SER A 446 -1.40 -4.61 -11.64
C SER A 446 -1.45 -5.60 -10.47
N THR A 447 -0.64 -5.39 -9.44
CA THR A 447 -0.67 -6.16 -8.19
C THR A 447 -0.66 -5.31 -6.92
N ILE A 448 -0.51 -3.99 -7.01
CA ILE A 448 -0.77 -3.07 -5.89
C ILE A 448 -2.30 -2.98 -5.70
N PHE A 449 -2.78 -3.19 -4.48
CA PHE A 449 -4.21 -3.15 -4.12
C PHE A 449 -4.38 -2.76 -2.66
N GLY A 450 -5.65 -2.57 -2.24
CA GLY A 450 -5.95 -2.34 -0.83
C GLY A 450 -5.34 -1.03 -0.34
N HIS A 451 -4.74 -1.05 0.84
CA HIS A 451 -4.21 0.17 1.47
C HIS A 451 -2.90 0.68 0.87
N ALA A 452 -2.07 -0.18 0.25
CA ALA A 452 -0.94 0.27 -0.58
C ALA A 452 -1.41 1.03 -1.83
N ASN A 453 -2.70 0.89 -2.21
CA ASN A 453 -3.32 1.68 -3.28
C ASN A 453 -4.17 2.83 -2.72
N ALA A 454 -4.09 3.19 -1.44
CA ALA A 454 -4.87 4.30 -0.85
C ALA A 454 -4.43 5.65 -1.44
N GLU A 455 -5.33 6.65 -1.45
CA GLU A 455 -5.00 7.99 -1.98
C GLU A 455 -3.99 8.71 -1.08
N GLY A 456 -4.10 8.54 0.24
CA GLY A 456 -3.19 9.17 1.21
C GLY A 456 -1.90 8.40 1.47
N ALA A 457 -1.64 7.29 0.77
CA ALA A 457 -0.45 6.46 0.96
C ALA A 457 0.60 6.76 -0.12
N ILE A 458 1.87 6.86 0.27
CA ILE A 458 3.01 6.81 -0.63
C ILE A 458 3.42 5.33 -0.74
N SER A 459 3.08 4.69 -1.84
CA SER A 459 3.40 3.31 -2.18
C SER A 459 4.85 3.18 -2.64
N VAL A 460 5.62 2.30 -1.99
CA VAL A 460 7.08 2.19 -2.19
C VAL A 460 7.46 0.87 -2.85
N GLY A 461 7.97 0.95 -4.08
CA GLY A 461 8.62 -0.15 -4.80
C GLY A 461 10.04 -0.41 -4.31
N ALA A 462 10.63 -1.55 -4.72
CA ALA A 462 11.95 -1.99 -4.26
C ALA A 462 13.00 -2.04 -5.38
N ALA A 463 14.23 -1.66 -5.05
CA ALA A 463 15.42 -1.93 -5.85
C ALA A 463 16.54 -2.43 -4.95
N ALA A 464 17.20 -3.54 -5.31
CA ALA A 464 18.33 -4.04 -4.52
C ALA A 464 19.39 -2.95 -4.39
N PHE A 465 19.97 -2.76 -3.19
CA PHE A 465 21.00 -1.73 -3.01
C PHE A 465 22.16 -1.89 -4.01
N THR A 466 22.48 -3.13 -4.41
CA THR A 466 23.50 -3.45 -5.42
C THR A 466 23.15 -2.97 -6.83
N ASP A 467 21.86 -2.80 -7.11
CA ASP A 467 21.31 -2.35 -8.39
C ASP A 467 21.02 -0.85 -8.42
N THR A 468 21.64 -0.09 -7.52
CA THR A 468 21.58 1.37 -7.48
C THR A 468 22.87 2.03 -7.98
N PRO A 469 22.84 3.33 -8.38
CA PRO A 469 24.00 4.02 -8.95
C PRO A 469 25.21 4.07 -8.02
N ALA A 470 24.99 4.20 -6.70
CA ALA A 470 26.07 4.23 -5.72
C ALA A 470 26.86 2.90 -5.64
N PHE A 471 26.24 1.80 -6.09
CA PHE A 471 26.82 0.46 -6.13
C PHE A 471 27.16 -0.03 -7.55
N GLY A 472 27.07 0.85 -8.55
CA GLY A 472 27.62 0.64 -9.89
C GLY A 472 26.61 0.34 -10.99
N THR A 473 25.31 0.40 -10.70
CA THR A 473 24.23 0.16 -11.67
C THR A 473 23.52 1.48 -12.00
N ASN A 474 23.65 1.94 -13.25
CA ASN A 474 23.07 3.20 -13.73
C ASN A 474 22.55 3.04 -15.17
N PRO A 475 21.25 3.26 -15.45
CA PRO A 475 20.19 3.63 -14.50
C PRO A 475 19.95 2.54 -13.43
N PRO A 476 19.32 2.87 -12.29
CA PRO A 476 18.93 1.87 -11.30
C PRO A 476 17.98 0.83 -11.90
N GLN A 477 17.91 -0.35 -11.30
CA GLN A 477 17.01 -1.44 -11.74
C GLN A 477 16.03 -1.81 -10.62
N VAL A 478 14.76 -1.94 -10.97
CA VAL A 478 13.70 -2.36 -10.04
C VAL A 478 13.77 -3.86 -9.78
N GLU A 479 13.37 -4.28 -8.59
CA GLU A 479 13.21 -5.70 -8.29
C GLU A 479 12.02 -6.29 -9.04
N GLU A 480 12.20 -7.49 -9.62
CA GLU A 480 11.17 -8.13 -10.47
C GLU A 480 9.91 -8.51 -9.68
N PHE A 481 10.06 -8.73 -8.37
CA PHE A 481 8.95 -9.00 -7.48
C PHE A 481 8.20 -7.73 -7.07
N SER A 482 8.77 -6.53 -7.27
CA SER A 482 8.13 -5.28 -6.86
C SER A 482 6.77 -5.14 -7.54
N SER A 483 5.72 -5.01 -6.74
CA SER A 483 4.35 -4.95 -7.23
C SER A 483 4.10 -3.72 -8.09
N THR A 484 3.15 -3.86 -9.02
CA THR A 484 2.86 -2.88 -10.07
C THR A 484 1.50 -2.23 -9.87
N GLY A 485 1.37 -0.92 -10.10
CA GLY A 485 0.11 -0.21 -9.94
C GLY A 485 -0.82 -0.34 -11.14
N GLY A 486 -1.93 0.40 -11.07
CA GLY A 486 -2.99 0.38 -12.09
C GLY A 486 -4.24 -0.41 -11.69
N THR A 487 -4.36 -0.86 -10.44
CA THR A 487 -5.62 -1.44 -9.93
C THR A 487 -6.65 -0.33 -9.78
N PRO A 488 -7.80 -0.40 -10.48
CA PRO A 488 -8.76 0.69 -10.49
C PRO A 488 -9.64 0.73 -9.23
N ILE A 489 -9.93 1.93 -8.72
CA ILE A 489 -11.03 2.15 -7.78
C ILE A 489 -12.31 2.40 -8.57
N GLN A 490 -13.35 1.61 -8.28
CA GLN A 490 -14.64 1.66 -8.97
C GLN A 490 -15.79 2.03 -8.05
N PHE A 491 -15.59 2.01 -6.75
CA PHE A 491 -16.61 2.29 -5.75
C PHE A 491 -16.10 3.28 -4.70
N ASP A 492 -16.96 4.21 -4.30
CA ASP A 492 -16.70 5.09 -3.16
C ASP A 492 -16.77 4.32 -1.82
N ASN A 493 -16.45 4.99 -0.71
CA ASN A 493 -16.50 4.41 0.65
C ASN A 493 -17.90 3.91 1.05
N GLN A 494 -18.97 4.38 0.39
CA GLN A 494 -20.35 3.93 0.61
C GLN A 494 -20.79 2.85 -0.38
N GLY A 495 -19.87 2.31 -1.18
CA GLY A 495 -20.12 1.23 -2.14
C GLY A 495 -20.94 1.67 -3.35
N ASN A 496 -21.06 2.97 -3.62
CA ASN A 496 -21.66 3.44 -4.85
C ASN A 496 -20.61 3.38 -5.96
N ARG A 497 -21.02 2.90 -7.13
CA ARG A 497 -20.15 2.89 -8.30
C ARG A 497 -19.80 4.33 -8.70
N LEU A 498 -18.51 4.60 -8.87
CA LEU A 498 -18.01 5.90 -9.32
C LEU A 498 -18.47 6.16 -10.76
N GLN A 499 -18.69 7.44 -11.08
CA GLN A 499 -19.05 7.85 -12.44
C GLN A 499 -17.87 7.69 -13.40
N GLU A 500 -16.67 7.97 -12.90
CA GLU A 500 -15.40 7.75 -13.58
C GLU A 500 -14.57 6.79 -12.75
N VAL A 501 -13.94 5.82 -13.40
CA VAL A 501 -13.02 4.90 -12.73
C VAL A 501 -11.75 5.68 -12.39
N GLU A 502 -11.32 5.55 -11.14
CA GLU A 502 -10.11 6.17 -10.66
C GLU A 502 -8.96 5.17 -10.77
N VAL A 503 -7.84 5.60 -11.33
CA VAL A 503 -6.59 4.83 -11.41
C VAL A 503 -5.52 5.69 -10.78
N ARG A 504 -5.06 5.29 -9.59
CA ARG A 504 -4.03 5.98 -8.83
C ARG A 504 -2.64 5.67 -9.40
N LYS A 505 -1.73 6.63 -9.24
CA LYS A 505 -0.37 6.59 -9.78
C LYS A 505 0.57 5.86 -8.82
N ASN A 506 0.38 4.56 -8.69
CA ASN A 506 1.21 3.71 -7.84
C ASN A 506 2.16 2.80 -8.67
N PRO A 507 3.28 2.33 -8.11
CA PRO A 507 3.90 2.90 -6.90
C PRO A 507 4.34 4.35 -7.18
N ASP A 508 4.45 5.19 -6.17
CA ASP A 508 4.85 6.60 -6.32
C ASP A 508 6.37 6.68 -6.55
N ILE A 509 7.12 5.88 -5.79
CA ILE A 509 8.58 5.91 -5.73
C ILE A 509 9.16 4.51 -5.51
N VAL A 510 10.46 4.37 -5.76
CA VAL A 510 11.26 3.20 -5.41
C VAL A 510 12.32 3.57 -4.37
N ALA A 511 12.55 2.68 -3.41
CA ALA A 511 13.62 2.81 -2.42
C ALA A 511 14.47 1.52 -2.32
N PRO A 512 15.68 1.60 -1.76
CA PRO A 512 16.56 0.43 -1.70
C PRO A 512 16.05 -0.67 -0.78
N ASP A 513 16.25 -1.92 -1.17
CA ASP A 513 16.10 -3.11 -0.33
C ASP A 513 17.38 -3.97 -0.35
N GLY A 514 17.33 -5.15 0.26
CA GLY A 514 18.46 -6.07 0.34
C GLY A 514 19.56 -5.58 1.28
N THR A 515 19.24 -4.70 2.23
CA THR A 515 20.23 -4.05 3.09
C THR A 515 20.39 -4.75 4.42
N ASN A 516 21.50 -4.48 5.11
CA ASN A 516 21.82 -5.17 6.34
C ASN A 516 20.89 -4.86 7.51
N THR A 517 20.62 -5.90 8.28
CA THR A 517 20.10 -5.82 9.65
C THR A 517 20.96 -6.71 10.54
N THR A 518 20.74 -6.71 11.85
CA THR A 518 21.51 -7.56 12.77
C THR A 518 21.02 -9.02 12.82
N PHE A 519 19.80 -9.32 12.36
CA PHE A 519 19.19 -10.64 12.56
C PHE A 519 18.20 -11.12 11.48
N PHE A 520 17.61 -10.20 10.69
CA PHE A 520 16.50 -10.51 9.80
C PHE A 520 16.95 -10.59 8.34
N GLY A 521 16.37 -11.54 7.60
CA GLY A 521 16.76 -11.82 6.22
C GLY A 521 17.90 -12.83 6.10
N LYS A 522 18.66 -12.76 5.01
CA LYS A 522 19.72 -13.71 4.66
C LYS A 522 20.93 -12.98 4.08
N ASP A 523 22.12 -13.34 4.54
CA ASP A 523 23.39 -12.84 3.99
C ASP A 523 23.53 -13.22 2.51
N ILE A 524 24.04 -12.29 1.70
CA ILE A 524 24.22 -12.47 0.25
C ILE A 524 25.69 -12.40 -0.16
N PRO A 525 26.14 -13.17 -1.16
CA PRO A 525 27.53 -13.13 -1.62
C PRO A 525 27.99 -11.79 -2.21
N ALA A 526 27.05 -10.93 -2.60
CA ALA A 526 27.33 -9.60 -3.15
C ALA A 526 27.68 -8.58 -2.06
N ASP A 527 27.29 -8.85 -0.82
CA ASP A 527 27.71 -8.10 0.35
C ASP A 527 29.06 -8.64 0.86
N SER A 528 29.88 -7.74 1.40
CA SER A 528 31.26 -8.04 1.81
C SER A 528 31.39 -8.48 3.26
N ASP A 529 30.33 -8.28 4.06
CA ASP A 529 30.30 -8.71 5.45
C ASP A 529 29.57 -10.05 5.61
N SER A 530 28.95 -10.29 6.78
CA SER A 530 28.22 -11.52 7.06
C SER A 530 26.90 -11.23 7.79
N ASN A 531 26.45 -9.99 7.74
CA ASN A 531 25.18 -9.58 8.32
C ASN A 531 24.06 -10.05 7.39
N PRO A 532 22.88 -10.38 7.94
CA PRO A 532 21.76 -10.74 7.10
C PRO A 532 21.20 -9.52 6.36
N ASN A 533 20.86 -9.71 5.09
CA ASN A 533 20.23 -8.70 4.23
C ASN A 533 18.71 -8.89 4.20
N PHE A 534 17.96 -7.81 4.46
CA PHE A 534 16.50 -7.77 4.43
C PHE A 534 16.02 -7.27 3.05
N PHE A 535 15.36 -8.16 2.30
CA PHE A 535 14.80 -7.93 0.97
C PHE A 535 13.28 -7.76 1.00
N GLY A 536 12.75 -7.10 -0.02
CA GLY A 536 11.33 -6.85 -0.23
C GLY A 536 11.00 -5.37 -0.18
N THR A 537 9.81 -5.03 -0.69
CA THR A 537 9.23 -3.70 -0.48
C THR A 537 9.07 -3.36 1.01
N SER A 538 8.96 -4.38 1.88
CA SER A 538 9.05 -4.28 3.35
C SER A 538 10.33 -3.62 3.88
N ALA A 539 11.46 -3.77 3.16
CA ALA A 539 12.72 -3.11 3.50
C ALA A 539 12.87 -1.76 2.78
N ALA A 540 12.25 -1.59 1.60
CA ALA A 540 12.27 -0.34 0.86
C ALA A 540 11.45 0.78 1.54
N ALA A 541 10.21 0.48 1.95
CA ALA A 541 9.31 1.43 2.60
C ALA A 541 9.92 2.15 3.83
N PRO A 542 10.56 1.44 4.80
CA PRO A 542 11.19 2.12 5.95
C PRO A 542 12.36 3.03 5.56
N HIS A 543 13.08 2.77 4.46
CA HIS A 543 14.11 3.70 3.98
C HIS A 543 13.52 4.99 3.40
N ALA A 544 12.39 4.90 2.68
CA ALA A 544 11.66 6.06 2.22
C ALA A 544 11.12 6.89 3.40
N ALA A 545 10.52 6.24 4.39
CA ALA A 545 10.03 6.88 5.61
C ALA A 545 11.16 7.58 6.40
N ALA A 546 12.33 6.94 6.52
CA ALA A 546 13.49 7.55 7.17
C ALA A 546 14.03 8.76 6.39
N THR A 547 14.03 8.70 5.05
CA THR A 547 14.42 9.84 4.20
C THR A 547 13.47 11.02 4.39
N ALA A 548 12.16 10.76 4.45
CA ALA A 548 11.16 11.78 4.75
C ALA A 548 11.36 12.41 6.14
N ALA A 549 11.83 11.66 7.12
CA ALA A 549 12.14 12.22 8.44
C ALA A 549 13.30 13.22 8.40
N LEU A 550 14.33 12.95 7.59
CA LEU A 550 15.43 13.91 7.39
C LEU A 550 14.92 15.22 6.75
N LEU A 551 14.00 15.11 5.78
CA LEU A 551 13.37 16.29 5.16
C LEU A 551 12.48 17.05 6.15
N LYS A 552 11.71 16.33 6.98
CA LYS A 552 10.81 16.93 7.97
C LYS A 552 11.55 17.58 9.15
N GLU A 553 12.74 17.10 9.50
CA GLU A 553 13.62 17.83 10.41
C GLU A 553 14.13 19.14 9.77
N ALA A 554 14.52 19.09 8.49
CA ALA A 554 14.96 20.27 7.75
C ALA A 554 13.86 21.33 7.62
N ASP A 555 12.60 20.90 7.44
CA ASP A 555 11.43 21.77 7.50
C ASP A 555 10.23 21.07 8.17
N PRO A 556 9.99 21.37 9.47
CA PRO A 556 8.87 20.79 10.23
C PRO A 556 7.48 21.19 9.72
N SER A 557 7.38 22.14 8.79
CA SER A 557 6.10 22.57 8.20
C SER A 557 5.67 21.74 6.98
N LEU A 558 6.52 20.83 6.51
CA LEU A 558 6.22 20.01 5.35
C LEU A 558 4.96 19.17 5.55
N THR A 559 4.05 19.33 4.60
CA THR A 559 2.85 18.50 4.47
C THR A 559 3.18 17.15 3.81
N PRO A 560 2.33 16.13 3.95
CA PRO A 560 2.51 14.85 3.26
C PRO A 560 2.71 15.00 1.75
N ALA A 561 1.88 15.81 1.09
CA ALA A 561 1.96 16.04 -0.36
C ALA A 561 3.27 16.75 -0.78
N GLN A 562 3.83 17.63 0.06
CA GLN A 562 5.12 18.26 -0.23
C GLN A 562 6.28 17.27 -0.07
N ILE A 563 6.21 16.35 0.91
CA ILE A 563 7.20 15.29 1.08
C ILE A 563 7.17 14.34 -0.11
N GLU A 564 5.99 13.87 -0.48
CA GLU A 564 5.77 13.04 -1.67
C GLU A 564 6.35 13.71 -2.92
N ASN A 565 5.97 14.96 -3.19
CA ASN A 565 6.45 15.70 -4.36
C ASN A 565 7.98 15.87 -4.37
N LEU A 566 8.61 16.14 -3.23
CA LEU A 566 10.06 16.23 -3.14
C LEU A 566 10.73 14.88 -3.47
N LEU A 567 10.20 13.78 -2.95
CA LEU A 567 10.72 12.44 -3.22
C LEU A 567 10.53 12.04 -4.69
N GLU A 568 9.37 12.33 -5.26
CA GLU A 568 9.02 12.05 -6.65
C GLU A 568 9.87 12.85 -7.65
N THR A 569 9.89 14.18 -7.52
CA THR A 569 10.48 15.07 -8.54
C THR A 569 12.00 15.05 -8.55
N THR A 570 12.62 14.52 -7.49
CA THR A 570 14.09 14.42 -7.36
C THR A 570 14.61 12.98 -7.49
N ALA A 571 13.71 12.01 -7.70
CA ALA A 571 14.08 10.63 -7.93
C ALA A 571 14.91 10.46 -9.22
N ILE A 572 15.77 9.45 -9.21
CA ILE A 572 16.45 8.98 -10.41
C ILE A 572 15.48 8.09 -11.17
N ASP A 573 15.07 8.55 -12.34
CA ASP A 573 14.22 7.83 -13.28
C ASP A 573 14.67 6.38 -13.52
N MET A 574 13.70 5.47 -13.65
CA MET A 574 13.91 4.02 -13.77
C MET A 574 13.11 3.45 -14.94
N ASP A 575 13.45 2.22 -15.34
CA ASP A 575 12.82 1.56 -16.49
C ASP A 575 11.80 0.52 -16.03
N ASP A 576 10.64 0.42 -16.68
CA ASP A 576 9.81 -0.79 -16.61
C ASP A 576 10.45 -1.84 -17.52
N PRO A 577 11.04 -2.92 -16.98
CA PRO A 577 11.76 -3.92 -17.77
C PRO A 577 10.85 -4.70 -18.75
N SER A 578 9.51 -4.52 -18.68
CA SER A 578 8.55 -5.09 -19.62
C SER A 578 8.36 -4.27 -20.89
N THR A 579 8.84 -3.03 -20.95
CA THR A 579 8.82 -2.20 -22.14
C THR A 579 10.09 -2.39 -22.99
N SER A 580 10.06 -1.92 -24.24
CA SER A 580 11.17 -2.14 -25.18
C SER A 580 12.20 -1.01 -25.22
N GLU A 581 11.83 0.16 -24.71
CA GLU A 581 12.65 1.37 -24.66
C GLU A 581 12.54 1.93 -23.24
N PHE A 582 13.60 2.62 -22.78
CA PHE A 582 13.61 3.23 -21.46
C PHE A 582 12.42 4.19 -21.30
N ASP A 583 11.50 3.87 -20.40
CA ASP A 583 10.39 4.75 -20.04
C ASP A 583 10.94 6.00 -19.32
N THR A 584 10.33 7.17 -19.51
CA THR A 584 10.82 8.41 -18.91
C THR A 584 9.75 9.06 -18.05
N GLY A 585 10.09 9.32 -16.79
CA GLY A 585 9.16 9.76 -15.76
C GLY A 585 8.20 8.65 -15.35
N PHE A 586 7.10 9.03 -14.70
CA PHE A 586 6.14 8.08 -14.13
C PHE A 586 5.79 6.87 -15.02
N ASP A 587 6.00 5.66 -14.47
CA ASP A 587 5.45 4.40 -14.96
C ASP A 587 4.82 3.57 -13.82
N LEU A 588 4.03 2.53 -14.16
CA LEU A 588 3.26 1.74 -13.19
C LEU A 588 4.08 0.66 -12.44
N VAL A 589 5.39 0.59 -12.64
CA VAL A 589 6.32 -0.36 -12.01
C VAL A 589 7.30 0.37 -11.10
N THR A 590 7.86 1.48 -11.59
CA THR A 590 8.92 2.21 -10.90
C THR A 590 8.46 3.56 -10.34
N GLY A 591 7.22 3.96 -10.62
CA GLY A 591 6.73 5.27 -10.22
C GLY A 591 7.60 6.35 -10.85
N GLN A 592 8.07 7.29 -10.04
CA GLN A 592 9.00 8.34 -10.45
C GLN A 592 10.48 7.92 -10.34
N GLY A 593 10.74 6.69 -9.88
CA GLY A 593 12.08 6.11 -9.79
C GLY A 593 12.68 6.10 -8.38
N LEU A 594 14.00 5.98 -8.31
CA LEU A 594 14.75 5.77 -7.08
C LEU A 594 14.96 7.08 -6.32
N ILE A 595 14.45 7.19 -5.08
CA ILE A 595 14.60 8.39 -4.25
C ILE A 595 16.07 8.77 -4.00
N GLN A 596 16.36 10.07 -3.93
CA GLN A 596 17.67 10.61 -3.56
C GLN A 596 17.51 11.71 -2.50
N ALA A 597 17.97 11.44 -1.28
CA ALA A 597 17.77 12.30 -0.12
C ALA A 597 18.46 13.66 -0.26
N ASP A 598 19.65 13.70 -0.87
CA ASP A 598 20.43 14.92 -1.07
C ASP A 598 19.82 15.84 -2.13
N GLU A 599 19.30 15.27 -3.22
CA GLU A 599 18.58 16.03 -4.26
C GLU A 599 17.23 16.54 -3.71
N ALA A 600 16.50 15.73 -2.94
CA ALA A 600 15.26 16.16 -2.26
C ALA A 600 15.51 17.32 -1.28
N LEU A 601 16.56 17.25 -0.46
CA LEU A 601 16.95 18.34 0.44
C LEU A 601 17.37 19.59 -0.36
N SER A 602 18.13 19.41 -1.44
CA SER A 602 18.56 20.53 -2.30
C SER A 602 17.38 21.24 -2.95
N ALA A 603 16.36 20.50 -3.38
CA ALA A 603 15.11 21.05 -3.91
C ALA A 603 14.32 21.80 -2.83
N LEU A 604 14.23 21.25 -1.61
CA LEU A 604 13.62 21.91 -0.46
C LEU A 604 14.31 23.25 -0.15
N GLU A 605 15.64 23.26 -0.04
CA GLU A 605 16.40 24.49 0.22
C GLU A 605 16.23 25.52 -0.89
N SER A 606 16.16 25.07 -2.15
CA SER A 606 15.93 25.94 -3.31
C SER A 606 14.53 26.57 -3.28
N ASN A 607 13.52 25.84 -2.83
CA ASN A 607 12.16 26.35 -2.63
C ASN A 607 12.05 27.30 -1.44
N GLN A 608 12.92 27.15 -0.44
CA GLN A 608 13.02 28.04 0.73
C GLN A 608 13.90 29.27 0.52
N GLN A 609 14.72 29.33 -0.54
CA GLN A 609 15.47 30.54 -0.89
C GLN A 609 14.45 31.67 -1.12
N PRO A 610 14.50 32.77 -0.34
CA PRO A 610 13.71 33.95 -0.67
C PRO A 610 14.12 34.40 -2.07
N LEU A 611 13.14 34.58 -2.97
CA LEU A 611 13.30 35.34 -4.20
C LEU A 611 14.23 36.52 -3.91
N ALA A 612 15.32 36.66 -4.66
CA ALA A 612 16.43 37.55 -4.34
C ALA A 612 15.96 39.01 -4.14
N ALA A 613 15.53 39.39 -2.93
CA ALA A 613 15.13 40.71 -2.44
C ALA A 613 14.36 41.67 -3.41
N SER A 614 13.78 41.17 -4.51
CA SER A 614 13.27 42.01 -5.60
C SER A 614 12.06 41.45 -6.34
N GLU A 615 11.62 40.22 -6.11
CA GLU A 615 10.42 39.69 -6.77
C GLU A 615 9.38 39.34 -5.71
N SER A 616 8.34 40.16 -5.62
CA SER A 616 7.09 39.77 -4.99
C SER A 616 6.43 38.70 -5.87
N LEU A 617 5.88 37.65 -5.27
CA LEU A 617 5.00 36.73 -6.01
C LEU A 617 3.80 37.51 -6.57
N THR A 618 3.60 37.39 -7.88
CA THR A 618 2.52 38.02 -8.65
C THR A 618 1.73 36.98 -9.45
N LEU A 619 0.64 37.43 -10.07
CA LEU A 619 -0.13 36.69 -11.07
C LEU A 619 0.59 36.57 -12.42
N ASP A 620 1.81 37.11 -12.57
CA ASP A 620 2.67 36.91 -13.73
C ASP A 620 3.55 35.68 -13.49
N VAL A 621 3.03 34.54 -13.94
CA VAL A 621 3.54 33.20 -13.70
C VAL A 621 4.64 32.85 -14.68
N ASP A 622 4.61 33.37 -15.90
CA ASP A 622 5.67 33.13 -16.88
C ASP A 622 6.74 34.24 -16.93
N ASP A 623 6.61 35.26 -16.07
CA ASP A 623 7.56 36.37 -15.87
C ASP A 623 7.85 37.12 -17.18
N ASN A 624 6.79 37.38 -17.95
CA ASN A 624 6.86 38.19 -19.17
C ASN A 624 6.61 39.69 -18.90
N GLY A 625 6.19 40.05 -17.69
CA GLY A 625 5.87 41.40 -17.23
C GLY A 625 4.38 41.74 -17.20
N ASP A 626 3.50 40.87 -17.70
CA ASP A 626 2.05 41.06 -17.82
C ASP A 626 1.30 39.83 -17.26
N ALA A 627 0.33 40.03 -16.36
CA ALA A 627 -0.56 38.95 -15.92
C ALA A 627 -1.74 38.76 -16.90
N GLN A 628 -1.71 37.70 -17.71
CA GLN A 628 -2.70 37.46 -18.76
C GLN A 628 -3.48 36.15 -18.55
N ALA A 629 -4.76 36.14 -18.96
CA ALA A 629 -5.61 34.98 -18.77
C ALA A 629 -5.15 33.71 -19.51
N LEU A 630 -4.55 33.87 -20.71
CA LEU A 630 -4.22 32.74 -21.58
C LEU A 630 -2.84 32.14 -21.31
N THR A 631 -1.98 32.89 -20.64
CA THR A 631 -0.66 32.44 -20.23
C THR A 631 -0.69 32.11 -18.75
N ASP A 632 -0.87 33.10 -17.89
CA ASP A 632 -0.78 32.93 -16.45
C ASP A 632 -2.02 32.29 -15.83
N GLY A 633 -3.20 32.77 -16.22
CA GLY A 633 -4.47 32.21 -15.73
C GLY A 633 -4.66 30.75 -16.13
N VAL A 634 -4.18 30.36 -17.31
CA VAL A 634 -4.19 28.97 -17.79
C VAL A 634 -3.15 28.14 -17.05
N LEU A 635 -1.93 28.65 -16.83
CA LEU A 635 -0.90 27.94 -16.07
C LEU A 635 -1.37 27.67 -14.63
N ILE A 636 -1.93 28.67 -13.94
CA ILE A 636 -2.51 28.51 -12.60
C ILE A 636 -3.63 27.48 -12.61
N ALA A 637 -4.60 27.60 -13.52
CA ALA A 637 -5.72 26.66 -13.58
C ALA A 637 -5.22 25.23 -13.84
N ARG A 638 -4.33 25.03 -14.82
CA ARG A 638 -3.76 23.72 -15.16
C ARG A 638 -3.04 23.10 -13.96
N TYR A 639 -2.19 23.89 -13.31
CA TYR A 639 -1.47 23.46 -12.13
C TYR A 639 -2.43 23.03 -11.00
N LEU A 640 -3.47 23.82 -10.72
CA LEU A 640 -4.46 23.50 -9.70
C LEU A 640 -5.43 22.36 -10.08
N PHE A 641 -5.47 21.97 -11.35
CA PHE A 641 -6.10 20.74 -11.84
C PHE A 641 -5.13 19.55 -11.88
N GLY A 642 -3.93 19.68 -11.32
CA GLY A 642 -2.93 18.61 -11.25
C GLY A 642 -2.13 18.39 -12.53
N LEU A 643 -2.23 19.26 -13.54
CA LEU A 643 -1.39 19.15 -14.73
C LEU A 643 0.04 19.60 -14.42
N ARG A 644 1.01 18.83 -14.89
CA ARG A 644 2.46 19.01 -14.72
C ARG A 644 3.18 18.79 -16.05
N GLY A 645 4.48 19.11 -16.14
CA GLY A 645 5.31 18.90 -17.33
C GLY A 645 4.77 19.62 -18.57
N GLU A 646 4.82 18.96 -19.73
CA GLU A 646 4.25 19.49 -20.99
C GLU A 646 2.74 19.79 -20.87
N GLY A 647 1.99 19.03 -20.05
CA GLY A 647 0.58 19.28 -19.81
C GLY A 647 0.32 20.65 -19.17
N LEU A 648 1.26 21.12 -18.35
CA LEU A 648 1.23 22.44 -17.74
C LEU A 648 1.54 23.53 -18.78
N VAL A 649 2.67 23.42 -19.48
CA VAL A 649 3.23 24.55 -20.26
C VAL A 649 2.81 24.61 -21.73
N ASN A 650 2.35 23.51 -22.33
CA ASN A 650 2.12 23.45 -23.77
C ASN A 650 1.06 24.47 -24.24
N ASN A 651 1.49 25.41 -25.08
CA ASN A 651 0.72 26.57 -25.57
C ASN A 651 0.14 27.47 -24.46
N ALA A 652 0.74 27.48 -23.27
CA ALA A 652 0.32 28.32 -22.14
C ALA A 652 1.45 29.25 -21.63
N VAL A 653 2.61 29.26 -22.28
CA VAL A 653 3.73 30.15 -21.97
C VAL A 653 3.82 31.24 -23.03
N ALA A 654 3.99 32.50 -22.63
CA ALA A 654 4.18 33.61 -23.54
C ALA A 654 5.46 33.47 -24.37
N PRO A 655 5.48 33.96 -25.63
CA PRO A 655 6.68 33.91 -26.46
C PRO A 655 7.90 34.67 -25.90
N ASP A 656 7.68 35.60 -24.97
CA ASP A 656 8.67 36.44 -24.30
C ASP A 656 8.80 36.16 -22.80
N ALA A 657 8.25 35.03 -22.32
CA ALA A 657 8.40 34.54 -20.96
C ALA A 657 9.87 34.40 -20.55
N ALA A 658 10.20 34.90 -19.35
CA ALA A 658 11.49 34.61 -18.71
C ALA A 658 11.46 33.27 -17.95
N ARG A 659 10.27 32.80 -17.58
CA ARG A 659 10.00 31.50 -16.95
C ARG A 659 9.22 30.61 -17.92
N ASP A 660 9.95 29.84 -18.73
CA ASP A 660 9.40 29.13 -19.90
C ASP A 660 9.40 27.60 -19.82
N SER A 661 9.97 27.02 -18.76
CA SER A 661 9.98 25.56 -18.52
C SER A 661 8.92 25.14 -17.51
N ALA A 662 8.48 23.88 -17.61
CA ALA A 662 7.53 23.30 -16.66
C ALA A 662 8.06 23.34 -15.23
N ASP A 663 9.29 22.86 -15.00
CA ASP A 663 9.91 22.85 -13.67
C ASP A 663 9.97 24.23 -13.03
N ALA A 664 10.29 25.27 -13.81
CA ALA A 664 10.38 26.63 -13.30
C ALA A 664 9.00 27.19 -12.93
N ILE A 665 7.98 26.93 -13.76
CA ILE A 665 6.60 27.34 -13.50
C ILE A 665 6.01 26.57 -12.31
N GLU A 666 6.26 25.26 -12.20
CA GLU A 666 5.80 24.44 -11.06
C GLU A 666 6.41 24.92 -9.75
N SER A 667 7.72 25.19 -9.76
CA SER A 667 8.41 25.75 -8.59
C SER A 667 7.80 27.09 -8.17
N TYR A 668 7.48 27.96 -9.12
CA TYR A 668 6.85 29.24 -8.84
C TYR A 668 5.43 29.08 -8.28
N LEU A 669 4.62 28.21 -8.89
CA LEU A 669 3.23 28.00 -8.48
C LEU A 669 3.13 27.29 -7.12
N SER A 670 4.04 26.37 -6.81
CA SER A 670 4.10 25.74 -5.48
C SER A 670 4.35 26.75 -4.35
N GLN A 671 5.18 27.76 -4.60
CA GLN A 671 5.38 28.87 -3.66
C GLN A 671 4.12 29.74 -3.58
N ALA A 672 3.45 29.99 -4.71
CA ALA A 672 2.22 30.76 -4.79
C ALA A 672 1.04 30.10 -4.07
N GLU A 673 0.99 28.76 -3.95
CA GLU A 673 -0.05 28.03 -3.20
C GLU A 673 -0.16 28.51 -1.76
N SER A 674 0.98 28.65 -1.09
CA SER A 674 1.06 29.12 0.31
C SER A 674 0.86 30.63 0.49
N SER A 675 0.76 31.38 -0.62
CA SER A 675 0.75 32.85 -0.61
C SER A 675 -0.58 33.43 -1.07
N PHE A 676 -0.93 33.24 -2.34
CA PHE A 676 -2.06 33.94 -2.95
C PHE A 676 -3.08 33.05 -3.67
N LEU A 677 -2.77 31.78 -3.93
CA LEU A 677 -3.67 30.93 -4.70
C LEU A 677 -4.90 30.44 -3.90
N ASP A 678 -4.97 30.61 -2.58
CA ASP A 678 -6.25 30.49 -1.83
C ASP A 678 -7.10 31.76 -2.02
N VAL A 679 -7.77 31.84 -3.16
CA VAL A 679 -8.48 33.02 -3.67
C VAL A 679 -9.79 33.23 -2.95
N ASP A 680 -10.55 32.19 -2.68
CA ASP A 680 -11.80 32.30 -1.90
C ASP A 680 -11.59 32.27 -0.37
N GLY A 681 -10.38 31.90 0.08
CA GLY A 681 -9.94 32.02 1.46
C GLY A 681 -10.51 30.93 2.37
N ASN A 682 -10.81 29.75 1.83
CA ASN A 682 -11.32 28.59 2.59
C ASN A 682 -10.18 27.68 3.12
N GLY A 683 -8.92 28.01 2.84
CA GLY A 683 -7.75 27.20 3.21
C GLY A 683 -7.52 25.97 2.32
N LYS A 684 -8.21 25.86 1.18
CA LYS A 684 -8.09 24.79 0.19
C LYS A 684 -7.89 25.38 -1.19
N VAL A 685 -6.70 25.21 -1.75
CA VAL A 685 -6.39 25.67 -3.10
C VAL A 685 -6.88 24.64 -4.12
N LYS A 686 -7.85 24.97 -4.97
CA LYS A 686 -8.40 24.02 -5.96
C LYS A 686 -8.61 24.63 -7.35
N GLY A 687 -8.54 23.79 -8.37
CA GLY A 687 -8.80 24.20 -9.76
C GLY A 687 -10.25 24.65 -9.97
N GLU A 688 -11.22 23.95 -9.37
CA GLU A 688 -12.66 24.21 -9.52
C GLU A 688 -13.12 25.52 -8.86
N THR A 689 -12.34 26.04 -7.91
CA THR A 689 -12.61 27.28 -7.20
C THR A 689 -11.58 28.34 -7.58
N ASP A 690 -10.39 28.26 -7.02
CA ASP A 690 -9.37 29.30 -7.06
C ASP A 690 -8.75 29.46 -8.46
N GLY A 691 -8.54 28.34 -9.15
CA GLY A 691 -8.10 28.34 -10.54
C GLY A 691 -9.10 29.07 -11.44
N PHE A 692 -10.39 28.77 -11.31
CA PHE A 692 -11.43 29.46 -12.08
C PHE A 692 -11.65 30.92 -11.66
N LEU A 693 -11.55 31.25 -10.37
CA LEU A 693 -11.65 32.63 -9.89
C LEU A 693 -10.51 33.49 -10.47
N THR A 694 -9.28 32.98 -10.43
CA THR A 694 -8.09 33.63 -11.00
C THR A 694 -8.24 33.82 -12.51
N LEU A 695 -8.62 32.76 -13.23
CA LEU A 695 -8.81 32.83 -14.68
C LEU A 695 -9.93 33.82 -15.06
N ARG A 696 -11.04 33.83 -14.33
CA ARG A 696 -12.14 34.80 -14.57
C ARG A 696 -11.72 36.23 -14.29
N PHE A 697 -10.94 36.46 -13.25
CA PHE A 697 -10.40 37.77 -12.94
C PHE A 697 -9.50 38.28 -14.06
N LEU A 698 -8.54 37.48 -14.53
CA LEU A 698 -7.65 37.85 -15.65
C LEU A 698 -8.39 37.99 -17.00
N LEU A 699 -9.57 37.38 -17.13
CA LEU A 699 -10.50 37.61 -18.26
C LEU A 699 -11.32 38.91 -18.11
N GLY A 700 -11.09 39.71 -17.08
CA GLY A 700 -11.78 40.97 -16.80
C GLY A 700 -13.21 40.80 -16.26
N ARG A 701 -13.54 39.64 -15.67
CA ARG A 701 -14.86 39.43 -15.04
C ARG A 701 -14.90 40.11 -13.68
N GLN A 702 -16.01 40.80 -13.41
CA GLN A 702 -16.22 41.54 -12.16
C GLN A 702 -17.58 41.22 -11.54
N GLY A 703 -17.74 41.53 -10.25
CA GLY A 703 -18.99 41.33 -9.51
C GLY A 703 -19.46 39.87 -9.58
N ASN A 704 -20.75 39.64 -9.81
CA ASN A 704 -21.28 38.28 -9.85
C ASN A 704 -20.63 37.41 -10.95
N GLN A 705 -20.18 37.99 -12.06
CA GLN A 705 -19.54 37.20 -13.13
C GLN A 705 -18.20 36.59 -12.71
N LEU A 706 -17.55 37.16 -11.68
CA LEU A 706 -16.33 36.62 -11.11
C LEU A 706 -16.64 35.37 -10.28
N VAL A 707 -17.65 35.44 -9.40
CA VAL A 707 -17.87 34.47 -8.32
C VAL A 707 -19.00 33.45 -8.54
N ASP A 708 -19.85 33.63 -9.57
CA ASP A 708 -21.03 32.78 -9.75
C ASP A 708 -20.65 31.29 -9.97
N ASN A 709 -21.13 30.43 -9.06
CA ASN A 709 -20.93 28.98 -9.01
C ASN A 709 -19.47 28.49 -8.93
N VAL A 710 -18.55 29.29 -8.38
CA VAL A 710 -17.12 28.93 -8.25
C VAL A 710 -16.51 29.26 -6.87
N ILE A 711 -17.33 29.68 -5.91
CA ILE A 711 -16.88 29.88 -4.52
C ILE A 711 -17.03 28.53 -3.79
N GLY A 712 -15.96 28.10 -3.13
CA GLY A 712 -15.91 26.87 -2.35
C GLY A 712 -16.77 26.91 -1.09
N GLU A 713 -17.01 25.72 -0.53
CA GLU A 713 -17.62 25.59 0.79
C GLU A 713 -16.71 26.23 1.84
N ASP A 714 -17.29 26.92 2.82
CA ASP A 714 -16.57 27.63 3.90
C ASP A 714 -15.62 28.76 3.46
N ALA A 715 -15.76 29.27 2.23
CA ALA A 715 -15.04 30.48 1.77
C ALA A 715 -15.17 31.64 2.75
N THR A 716 -14.12 32.47 2.84
CA THR A 716 -14.15 33.71 3.63
C THR A 716 -14.31 34.95 2.75
N ARG A 717 -14.12 34.81 1.44
CA ARG A 717 -14.38 35.83 0.40
C ARG A 717 -15.52 35.33 -0.49
N HIS A 718 -16.68 35.99 -0.42
CA HIS A 718 -17.90 35.50 -1.10
C HIS A 718 -18.38 36.39 -2.24
N SER A 719 -17.95 37.65 -2.25
CA SER A 719 -18.37 38.62 -3.26
C SER A 719 -17.29 38.84 -4.32
N GLY A 720 -17.72 39.19 -5.53
CA GLY A 720 -16.78 39.57 -6.58
C GLY A 720 -15.90 40.76 -6.22
N GLU A 721 -16.36 41.65 -5.33
CA GLU A 721 -15.55 42.77 -4.83
C GLU A 721 -14.44 42.30 -3.89
N GLU A 722 -14.72 41.35 -2.99
CA GLU A 722 -13.71 40.77 -2.08
C GLU A 722 -12.63 39.98 -2.83
N VAL A 723 -13.05 39.14 -3.79
CA VAL A 723 -12.12 38.35 -4.62
C VAL A 723 -11.29 39.27 -5.52
N GLN A 724 -11.91 40.27 -6.16
CA GLN A 724 -11.20 41.23 -6.99
C GLN A 724 -10.15 42.01 -6.20
N ASN A 725 -10.53 42.59 -5.05
CA ASN A 725 -9.60 43.34 -4.19
C ASN A 725 -8.44 42.46 -3.68
N TYR A 726 -8.66 41.16 -3.52
CA TYR A 726 -7.62 40.22 -3.13
C TYR A 726 -6.63 39.98 -4.28
N LEU A 727 -7.12 39.61 -5.47
CA LEU A 727 -6.28 39.32 -6.63
C LEU A 727 -5.54 40.56 -7.16
N GLU A 728 -6.12 41.75 -7.07
CA GLU A 728 -5.47 43.01 -7.45
C GLU A 728 -4.17 43.30 -6.68
N GLN A 729 -3.97 42.70 -5.49
CA GLN A 729 -2.74 42.86 -4.70
C GLN A 729 -1.55 42.11 -5.30
N PHE A 730 -1.81 41.20 -6.23
CA PHE A 730 -0.82 40.31 -6.83
C PHE A 730 -0.62 40.59 -8.33
N LEU A 731 -1.19 41.65 -8.89
CA LEU A 731 -0.83 42.07 -10.25
C LEU A 731 0.61 42.61 -10.29
N PRO A 732 1.36 42.39 -11.39
CA PRO A 732 2.70 42.97 -11.55
C PRO A 732 2.64 44.51 -11.64
N GLU A 733 3.76 45.19 -11.31
CA GLU A 733 3.81 46.66 -11.30
C GLU A 733 3.51 47.26 -12.69
N GLY A 734 2.34 47.87 -12.84
CA GLY A 734 1.94 48.57 -14.07
C GLY A 734 0.67 48.03 -14.71
N ASP A 735 0.22 46.85 -14.30
CA ASP A 735 -1.03 46.26 -14.76
C ASP A 735 -2.26 46.87 -14.08
N ILE A 736 -3.28 47.16 -14.91
CA ILE A 736 -4.60 47.60 -14.47
C ILE A 736 -5.61 46.78 -15.26
N VAL A 737 -6.31 45.86 -14.59
CA VAL A 737 -7.30 44.94 -15.19
C VAL A 737 -8.63 45.64 -15.51
#